data_AF-A0A7Y3C4U1-F1
#
_entry.id   AF-A0A7Y3C4U1-F1
#
_cell.length_a   1.000
_cell.length_b   1.000
_cell.length_c   1.000
_cell.angle_alpha   90.00
_cell.angle_beta   90.00
_cell.angle_gamma   90.00
#
_symmetry.space_group_name_H-M   'P 1'
#
loop_
_entity.id
_entity.type
_entity.pdbx_description
1 polymer ?
#
loop_
_entity_poly.entity_id
_entity_poly.type
_entity_poly.pdbx_seq_one_letter_code
_entity_poly.pdbx_strand_id
1 'polypeptide(L)'
;MKDFINSFYKNHALIYKVILFILTTFLIVYFFPKSGKFKYNFEKGKPWQSENLYAPFDFAIKKTEEEINIEKKQIAENASTYFDIDTETINRVKAAYDQSFNTAFQDTLKTSVKTSIFNKGIKIIDAVYEKGVLDKSYNYSDDERIVLLNNQEQTGTTTYGSFVTQEKLRNYLEVEIDTYDLTEWKSEILGVLFDIIEANVTLNESITSNTLEEELNKVSPYRGSIERETLIISKGEVVEGDKYKILRSLESEYQSQIWSEANYNWVLFAYTLLVALALLMLLLFLRKYRLEVFNNNTKVTFIFFNILLMVFLTTLVMNYNSTYLYIVPICILPLILKAFFDARLGLFTHVITVLLLGFIVSNSYEYMFLQIIAGIVTILTVSELYKRANLFISVGQITLIYIVAYFAFFVIHEGSIETLKWETFILFILCGLATLFVLPLIYVYEKLFGLVSDVSLLELSDTNSKLLKELSNKAPGTFHHSLNVANLAEAASNEIGANAMLARVGALYHDIGKMKNPTYFTENQSTGTNPHDELSAKESASIIINHVINGIEMAKKNNLPDRIIDFIRTHHGTTVVYYFYKKEMELDEMTNKADFSYPGPKPFSKETAILMMCDSVEAASKSLKEPTSSKIDSFVETIINKQIEEEQFLNADITFKEIRSIKKVLKHKLANIYHLRIEYPE
;
A
#
# COMPACT_ATOMS: atom_id res chain seq x y z
N MET A 1 -39.00 -8.24 30.72
CA MET A 1 -38.01 -9.07 29.98
C MET A 1 -38.46 -9.40 28.54
N LYS A 2 -39.70 -9.87 28.30
CA LYS A 2 -40.19 -10.18 26.93
C LYS A 2 -40.16 -9.00 25.95
N ASP A 3 -40.49 -7.78 26.40
CA ASP A 3 -40.47 -6.59 25.53
C ASP A 3 -39.05 -6.11 25.18
N PHE A 4 -38.10 -6.30 26.09
CA PHE A 4 -36.69 -5.99 25.84
C PHE A 4 -36.09 -6.94 24.80
N ILE A 5 -36.41 -8.24 24.90
CA ILE A 5 -35.98 -9.27 23.94
C ILE A 5 -36.63 -9.02 22.57
N ASN A 6 -37.93 -8.70 22.51
CA ASN A 6 -38.60 -8.37 21.23
C ASN A 6 -38.06 -7.09 20.59
N SER A 7 -37.74 -6.06 21.38
CA SER A 7 -37.09 -4.85 20.87
C SER A 7 -35.68 -5.14 20.35
N PHE A 8 -34.94 -6.04 20.99
CA PHE A 8 -33.60 -6.46 20.57
C PHE A 8 -33.66 -7.24 19.24
N TYR A 9 -34.61 -8.16 19.08
CA TYR A 9 -34.82 -8.88 17.81
C TYR A 9 -35.27 -7.96 16.67
N LYS A 10 -36.14 -6.97 16.92
CA LYS A 10 -36.53 -6.00 15.88
C LYS A 10 -35.39 -5.06 15.46
N ASN A 11 -34.52 -4.68 16.38
CA ASN A 11 -33.44 -3.72 16.12
C ASN A 11 -32.06 -4.36 15.94
N HIS A 12 -31.95 -5.69 15.85
CA HIS A 12 -30.67 -6.41 15.80
C HIS A 12 -29.73 -5.86 14.71
N ALA A 13 -30.26 -5.53 13.53
CA ALA A 13 -29.49 -4.98 12.42
C ALA A 13 -28.98 -3.55 12.68
N LEU A 14 -29.71 -2.74 13.46
CA LEU A 14 -29.27 -1.42 13.87
C LEU A 14 -28.24 -1.51 15.01
N ILE A 15 -28.49 -2.40 15.98
CA ILE A 15 -27.56 -2.67 17.10
C ILE A 15 -26.21 -3.14 16.57
N TYR A 16 -26.20 -4.06 15.60
CA TYR A 16 -24.98 -4.51 14.94
C TYR A 16 -24.18 -3.34 14.35
N LYS A 17 -24.85 -2.42 13.64
CA LYS A 17 -24.19 -1.24 13.04
C LYS A 17 -23.65 -0.28 14.10
N VAL A 18 -24.35 -0.11 15.22
CA VAL A 18 -23.87 0.70 16.35
C VAL A 18 -22.64 0.07 16.97
N ILE A 19 -22.62 -1.25 17.17
CA ILE A 19 -21.45 -1.98 17.67
C ILE A 19 -20.28 -1.85 16.69
N LEU A 20 -20.51 -2.08 15.39
CA LEU A 20 -19.50 -1.91 14.35
C LEU A 20 -18.93 -0.49 14.35
N PHE A 21 -19.79 0.53 14.44
CA PHE A 21 -19.39 1.93 14.52
C PHE A 21 -18.49 2.20 15.73
N ILE A 22 -18.92 1.81 16.94
CA ILE A 22 -18.15 2.02 18.18
C ILE A 22 -16.81 1.27 18.10
N LEU A 23 -16.81 0.02 17.65
CA LEU A 23 -15.61 -0.80 17.53
C LEU A 23 -14.62 -0.20 16.52
N THR A 24 -15.08 0.20 15.33
CA THR A 24 -14.22 0.82 14.32
C THR A 24 -13.69 2.17 14.78
N THR A 25 -14.51 3.00 15.44
CA THR A 25 -14.04 4.26 16.06
C THR A 25 -12.92 3.98 17.07
N PHE A 26 -13.14 3.03 17.99
CA PHE A 26 -12.14 2.67 19.00
C PHE A 26 -10.83 2.18 18.36
N LEU A 27 -10.90 1.29 17.36
CA LEU A 27 -9.72 0.75 16.70
C LEU A 27 -8.94 1.81 15.90
N ILE A 28 -9.63 2.71 15.20
CA ILE A 28 -8.98 3.82 14.48
C ILE A 28 -8.26 4.74 15.46
N VAL A 29 -8.92 5.13 16.56
CA VAL A 29 -8.31 5.98 17.59
C VAL A 29 -7.14 5.27 18.27
N TYR A 30 -7.22 3.96 18.49
CA TYR A 30 -6.12 3.17 19.04
C TYR A 30 -4.86 3.21 18.15
N PHE A 31 -5.03 3.32 16.83
CA PHE A 31 -3.92 3.46 15.89
C PHE A 31 -3.35 4.89 15.80
N PHE A 32 -3.98 5.90 16.41
CA PHE A 32 -3.44 7.25 16.36
C PHE A 32 -2.16 7.39 17.20
N PRO A 33 -1.23 8.26 16.79
CA PRO A 33 0.01 8.49 17.53
C PRO A 33 -0.31 9.01 18.94
N LYS A 34 0.43 8.50 19.93
CA LYS A 34 0.28 8.88 21.35
C LYS A 34 1.12 10.12 21.74
N SER A 35 1.95 10.62 20.82
CA SER A 35 2.79 11.80 21.01
C SER A 35 2.06 13.08 20.62
N GLY A 36 2.49 14.20 21.18
CA GLY A 36 1.88 15.50 20.89
C GLY A 36 2.31 16.03 19.54
N LYS A 37 1.36 16.48 18.70
CA LYS A 37 1.70 17.27 17.51
C LYS A 37 2.08 18.69 17.93
N PHE A 38 3.17 19.21 17.39
CA PHE A 38 3.56 20.59 17.58
C PHE A 38 2.47 21.51 17.01
N LYS A 39 2.09 22.53 17.78
CA LYS A 39 0.90 23.36 17.51
C LYS A 39 0.99 24.17 16.22
N TYR A 40 2.20 24.49 15.78
CA TYR A 40 2.45 25.42 14.69
C TYR A 40 3.02 24.69 13.48
N ASN A 41 2.51 25.00 12.29
CA ASN A 41 3.14 24.60 11.04
C ASN A 41 4.05 25.74 10.56
N PHE A 42 5.29 25.43 10.19
CA PHE A 42 6.25 26.43 9.71
C PHE A 42 7.13 25.85 8.60
N GLU A 43 7.47 26.70 7.65
CA GLU A 43 8.26 26.34 6.46
C GLU A 43 9.51 27.21 6.39
N LYS A 44 10.62 26.64 5.95
CA LYS A 44 11.87 27.38 5.76
C LYS A 44 11.67 28.47 4.71
N GLY A 45 12.16 29.68 4.99
CA GLY A 45 12.08 30.83 4.08
C GLY A 45 10.71 31.53 4.03
N LYS A 46 9.70 31.07 4.79
CA LYS A 46 8.41 31.77 4.91
C LYS A 46 8.37 32.65 6.17
N PRO A 47 7.60 33.75 6.17
CA PRO A 47 7.33 34.52 7.38
C PRO A 47 6.52 33.69 8.38
N TRP A 48 6.84 33.81 9.67
CA TRP A 48 6.08 33.21 10.77
C TRP A 48 4.67 33.78 10.82
N GLN A 49 3.67 32.93 10.55
CA GLN A 49 2.27 33.33 10.40
C GLN A 49 1.51 33.43 11.73
N SER A 50 2.09 32.91 12.81
CA SER A 50 1.46 32.90 14.14
C SER A 50 1.92 34.10 14.99
N GLU A 51 1.27 34.30 16.13
CA GLU A 51 1.75 35.25 17.15
C GLU A 51 3.16 34.89 17.63
N ASN A 52 3.85 35.85 18.27
CA ASN A 52 5.21 35.67 18.79
C ASN A 52 5.33 34.37 19.59
N LEU A 53 6.31 33.53 19.22
CA LEU A 53 6.53 32.26 19.87
C LEU A 53 7.65 32.40 20.90
N TYR A 54 7.31 32.15 22.15
CA TYR A 54 8.26 32.02 23.25
C TYR A 54 8.45 30.55 23.59
N ALA A 55 9.64 30.19 24.08
CA ALA A 55 9.96 28.82 24.49
C ALA A 55 9.03 28.37 25.63
N PRO A 56 8.24 27.30 25.47
CA PRO A 56 7.31 26.83 26.50
C PRO A 56 8.00 26.14 27.68
N PHE A 57 9.23 25.65 27.49
CA PHE A 57 10.08 24.96 28.45
C PHE A 57 11.54 25.04 27.99
N ASP A 58 12.48 24.61 28.84
CA ASP A 58 13.91 24.55 28.51
C ASP A 58 14.19 23.40 27.55
N PHE A 59 14.92 23.64 26.45
CA PHE A 59 15.26 22.58 25.49
C PHE A 59 16.63 22.78 24.85
N ALA A 60 17.28 21.68 24.46
CA ALA A 60 18.57 21.70 23.78
C ALA A 60 18.40 21.88 22.26
N ILE A 61 19.32 22.60 21.62
CA ILE A 61 19.36 22.75 20.17
C ILE A 61 20.16 21.59 19.58
N LYS A 62 19.49 20.73 18.81
CA LYS A 62 20.10 19.57 18.15
C LYS A 62 20.96 20.02 16.97
N LYS A 63 22.18 19.48 16.87
CA LYS A 63 23.04 19.62 15.68
C LYS A 63 22.48 18.76 14.54
N THR A 64 22.70 19.19 13.30
CA THR A 64 22.40 18.34 12.12
C THR A 64 23.45 17.25 11.96
N GLU A 65 23.12 16.17 11.25
CA GLU A 65 24.10 15.13 10.92
C GLU A 65 25.30 15.69 10.13
N GLU A 66 25.06 16.67 9.27
CA GLU A 66 26.11 17.36 8.51
C GLU A 66 27.08 18.12 9.43
N GLU A 67 26.57 18.85 10.42
CA GLU A 67 27.40 19.54 11.42
C GLU A 67 28.24 18.55 12.23
N ILE A 68 27.64 17.44 12.66
CA ILE A 68 28.34 16.38 13.39
C ILE A 68 29.43 15.75 12.51
N ASN A 69 29.16 15.51 11.24
CA ASN A 69 30.12 14.91 10.32
C ASN A 69 31.31 15.85 10.03
N ILE A 70 31.05 17.15 9.90
CA ILE A 70 32.12 18.16 9.75
C ILE A 70 33.00 18.19 11.00
N GLU A 71 32.40 18.20 12.20
CA GLU A 71 33.14 18.20 13.47
C GLU A 71 33.96 16.92 13.65
N LYS A 72 33.39 15.75 13.34
CA LYS A 72 34.12 14.47 13.33
C LYS A 72 35.28 14.47 12.35
N LYS A 73 35.10 15.05 11.17
CA LYS A 73 36.16 15.17 10.17
C LYS A 73 37.30 16.07 10.68
N GLN A 74 36.97 17.21 11.28
CA GLN A 74 37.97 18.11 11.87
C GLN A 74 38.73 17.46 13.03
N ILE A 75 38.06 16.66 13.86
CA ILE A 75 38.71 15.89 14.93
C ILE A 75 39.67 14.86 14.35
N ALA A 76 39.27 14.15 13.29
CA ALA A 76 40.13 13.18 12.64
C ALA A 76 41.37 13.83 11.97
N GLU A 77 41.22 15.00 11.34
CA GLU A 77 42.32 15.72 10.70
C GLU A 77 43.32 16.32 11.69
N ASN A 78 42.90 16.64 12.92
CA ASN A 78 43.76 17.21 13.96
C ASN A 78 44.16 16.20 15.05
N ALA A 79 43.85 14.92 14.86
CA ALA A 79 44.16 13.88 15.82
C ALA A 79 45.68 13.71 15.94
N SER A 80 46.17 13.58 17.18
CA SER A 80 47.59 13.32 17.40
C SER A 80 47.92 11.88 17.04
N THR A 81 49.00 11.71 16.27
CA THR A 81 49.54 10.40 15.90
C THR A 81 50.65 10.01 16.85
N TYR A 82 50.67 8.74 17.31
CA TYR A 82 51.60 8.25 18.33
C TYR A 82 52.60 7.25 17.74
N PHE A 83 53.88 7.43 18.05
CA PHE A 83 54.96 6.54 17.61
C PHE A 83 55.76 6.03 18.81
N ASP A 84 56.07 4.74 18.82
CA ASP A 84 56.93 4.12 19.82
C ASP A 84 58.40 4.27 19.43
N ILE A 85 59.26 4.60 20.40
CA ILE A 85 60.71 4.66 20.27
C ILE A 85 61.36 3.55 21.07
N ASP A 86 62.11 2.66 20.39
CA ASP A 86 62.97 1.67 21.02
C ASP A 86 64.35 2.29 21.33
N THR A 87 64.55 2.67 22.59
CA THR A 87 65.84 3.21 23.06
C THR A 87 66.93 2.15 23.25
N GLU A 88 66.63 0.85 23.13
CA GLU A 88 67.62 -0.23 23.21
C GLU A 88 68.31 -0.48 21.86
N THR A 89 67.64 -0.15 20.74
CA THR A 89 68.18 -0.31 19.38
C THR A 89 69.52 0.39 19.21
N ILE A 90 69.68 1.62 19.73
CA ILE A 90 70.96 2.35 19.64
C ILE A 90 72.11 1.59 20.31
N ASN A 91 71.85 0.90 21.43
CA ASN A 91 72.86 0.11 22.13
C ASN A 91 73.23 -1.15 21.34
N ARG A 92 72.23 -1.82 20.72
CA ARG A 92 72.47 -2.96 19.81
C ARG A 92 73.30 -2.53 18.60
N VAL A 93 72.97 -1.41 17.98
CA VAL A 93 73.67 -0.88 16.80
C VAL A 93 75.09 -0.46 17.13
N LYS A 94 75.34 0.18 18.28
CA LYS A 94 76.70 0.50 18.74
C LYS A 94 77.55 -0.75 18.99
N ALA A 95 76.97 -1.81 19.54
CA ALA A 95 77.65 -3.09 19.71
C ALA A 95 77.96 -3.78 18.37
N ALA A 96 77.02 -3.73 17.42
CA ALA A 96 77.22 -4.23 16.05
C ALA A 96 78.27 -3.41 15.29
N TYR A 97 78.31 -2.08 15.50
CA TYR A 97 79.30 -1.20 14.92
C TYR A 97 80.73 -1.59 15.34
N ASP A 98 80.96 -1.91 16.62
CA ASP A 98 82.26 -2.37 17.09
C ASP A 98 82.73 -3.64 16.35
N GLN A 99 81.84 -4.60 16.13
CA GLN A 99 82.17 -5.83 15.41
C GLN A 99 82.39 -5.61 13.90
N SER A 100 81.47 -4.90 13.25
CA SER A 100 81.52 -4.64 11.81
C SER A 100 82.66 -3.69 11.43
N PHE A 101 82.94 -2.68 12.24
CA PHE A 101 84.07 -1.77 12.05
C PHE A 101 85.42 -2.49 12.15
N ASN A 102 85.58 -3.37 13.14
CA ASN A 102 86.81 -4.13 13.29
C ASN A 102 87.04 -5.11 12.13
N THR A 103 85.98 -5.60 11.49
CA THR A 103 86.03 -6.45 10.30
C THR A 103 86.37 -5.65 9.03
N ALA A 104 85.77 -4.47 8.86
CA ALA A 104 86.04 -3.60 7.70
C ALA A 104 87.45 -2.97 7.73
N PHE A 105 88.04 -2.78 8.91
CA PHE A 105 89.35 -2.13 9.10
C PHE A 105 90.38 -3.05 9.78
N GLN A 106 90.55 -4.30 9.30
CA GLN A 106 91.41 -5.30 9.94
C GLN A 106 92.92 -4.97 9.93
N ASP A 107 93.49 -4.37 8.86
CA ASP A 107 94.97 -4.26 8.73
C ASP A 107 95.54 -3.00 8.05
N THR A 108 94.73 -1.96 7.81
CA THR A 108 95.13 -0.86 6.90
C THR A 108 95.54 0.46 7.57
N LEU A 109 95.38 0.63 8.89
CA LEU A 109 95.52 1.94 9.56
C LEU A 109 96.35 1.91 10.86
N LYS A 110 97.04 3.03 11.16
CA LYS A 110 97.65 3.28 12.47
C LYS A 110 96.58 3.35 13.55
N THR A 111 96.85 2.78 14.73
CA THR A 111 95.90 2.66 15.86
C THR A 111 95.24 3.99 16.26
N SER A 112 95.96 5.12 16.20
CA SER A 112 95.42 6.45 16.52
C SER A 112 94.38 6.94 15.50
N VAL A 113 94.57 6.63 14.22
CA VAL A 113 93.64 7.00 13.13
C VAL A 113 92.39 6.12 13.19
N LYS A 114 92.57 4.80 13.39
CA LYS A 114 91.46 3.84 13.55
C LYS A 114 90.54 4.23 14.71
N THR A 115 91.12 4.62 15.85
CA THR A 115 90.35 5.07 17.03
C THR A 115 89.58 6.37 16.76
N SER A 116 90.18 7.31 16.02
CA SER A 116 89.52 8.57 15.66
C SER A 116 88.32 8.33 14.72
N ILE A 117 88.45 7.44 13.74
CA ILE A 117 87.38 7.12 12.80
C ILE A 117 86.22 6.42 13.54
N PHE A 118 86.54 5.45 14.40
CA PHE A 118 85.55 4.74 15.21
C PHE A 118 84.72 5.70 16.07
N ASN A 119 85.37 6.61 16.79
CA ASN A 119 84.67 7.58 17.64
C ASN A 119 83.82 8.56 16.83
N LYS A 120 84.25 8.94 15.61
CA LYS A 120 83.44 9.77 14.71
C LYS A 120 82.24 8.98 14.16
N GLY A 121 82.39 7.68 13.86
CA GLY A 121 81.27 6.82 13.47
C GLY A 121 80.22 6.64 14.57
N ILE A 122 80.64 6.51 15.83
CA ILE A 122 79.70 6.52 16.98
C ILE A 122 78.91 7.83 17.04
N LYS A 123 79.53 8.99 16.78
CA LYS A 123 78.83 10.27 16.73
C LYS A 123 77.83 10.36 15.58
N ILE A 124 78.13 9.75 14.43
CA ILE A 124 77.19 9.65 13.30
C ILE A 124 75.99 8.79 13.69
N ILE A 125 76.23 7.65 14.35
CA ILE A 125 75.16 6.80 14.90
C ILE A 125 74.28 7.60 15.88
N ASP A 126 74.88 8.36 16.79
CA ASP A 126 74.15 9.21 17.72
C ASP A 126 73.27 10.26 17.00
N ALA A 127 73.80 10.93 15.97
CA ALA A 127 73.06 11.92 15.18
C ALA A 127 71.87 11.31 14.42
N VAL A 128 72.03 10.09 13.88
CA VAL A 128 70.95 9.36 13.19
C VAL A 128 69.83 9.02 14.17
N TYR A 129 70.16 8.48 15.35
CA TYR A 129 69.15 8.08 16.34
C TYR A 129 68.59 9.23 17.16
N GLU A 130 69.25 10.40 17.20
CA GLU A 130 68.67 11.64 17.72
C GLU A 130 67.46 12.10 16.88
N LYS A 131 67.51 11.89 15.57
CA LYS A 131 66.36 12.12 14.67
C LYS A 131 65.34 10.98 14.67
N GLY A 132 65.80 9.75 14.91
CA GLY A 132 65.00 8.52 14.85
C GLY A 132 64.86 7.97 13.43
N VAL A 133 64.90 6.64 13.31
CA VAL A 133 64.83 5.89 12.05
C VAL A 133 63.52 5.14 11.98
N LEU A 134 62.73 5.40 10.94
CA LEU A 134 61.43 4.75 10.73
C LEU A 134 61.57 3.35 10.14
N ASP A 135 60.67 2.45 10.54
CA ASP A 135 60.55 1.10 10.00
C ASP A 135 60.05 1.10 8.55
N LYS A 136 59.12 1.99 8.24
CA LYS A 136 58.56 2.20 6.91
C LYS A 136 58.15 3.66 6.71
N SER A 137 57.89 4.03 5.45
CA SER A 137 57.31 5.33 5.14
C SER A 137 55.80 5.28 5.37
N TYR A 138 55.31 6.15 6.24
CA TYR A 138 53.90 6.41 6.50
C TYR A 138 53.41 7.62 5.68
N ASN A 139 52.12 7.65 5.39
CA ASN A 139 51.50 8.69 4.56
C ASN A 139 51.04 9.89 5.42
N TYR A 140 52.00 10.53 6.10
CA TYR A 140 51.80 11.72 6.93
C TYR A 140 52.52 12.92 6.31
N SER A 141 52.03 14.13 6.55
CA SER A 141 52.70 15.34 6.05
C SER A 141 53.94 15.67 6.90
N ASP A 142 54.98 16.26 6.32
CA ASP A 142 56.25 16.54 7.03
C ASP A 142 56.06 17.46 8.26
N ASP A 143 55.01 18.28 8.27
CA ASP A 143 54.62 19.20 9.34
C ASP A 143 53.67 18.58 10.39
N GLU A 144 53.23 17.35 10.19
CA GLU A 144 52.28 16.69 11.08
C GLU A 144 52.89 16.43 12.46
N ARG A 145 52.16 16.82 13.50
CA ARG A 145 52.61 16.72 14.88
C ARG A 145 52.47 15.28 15.39
N ILE A 146 53.59 14.72 15.82
CA ILE A 146 53.69 13.37 16.34
C ILE A 146 54.06 13.38 17.82
N VAL A 147 53.45 12.48 18.57
CA VAL A 147 53.77 12.22 19.98
C VAL A 147 54.65 10.97 20.05
N LEU A 148 55.77 11.10 20.76
CA LEU A 148 56.73 10.01 20.93
C LEU A 148 56.50 9.31 22.26
N LEU A 149 56.49 7.98 22.21
CA LEU A 149 56.27 7.10 23.35
C LEU A 149 57.53 6.25 23.60
N ASN A 150 57.92 6.10 24.86
CA ASN A 150 58.88 5.09 25.29
C ASN A 150 58.25 4.32 26.44
N ASN A 151 58.13 3.00 26.32
CA ASN A 151 57.46 2.15 27.32
C ASN A 151 56.10 2.71 27.76
N GLN A 152 55.29 3.17 26.80
CA GLN A 152 53.95 3.76 27.01
C GLN A 152 53.92 5.13 27.71
N GLU A 153 55.07 5.74 28.03
CA GLU A 153 55.15 7.10 28.56
C GLU A 153 55.51 8.09 27.45
N GLN A 154 54.84 9.25 27.45
CA GLN A 154 55.14 10.33 26.52
C GLN A 154 56.51 10.94 26.82
N THR A 155 57.43 10.81 25.87
CA THR A 155 58.80 11.34 25.99
C THR A 155 58.99 12.69 25.31
N GLY A 156 58.15 13.03 24.32
CA GLY A 156 58.22 14.30 23.61
C GLY A 156 57.22 14.43 22.47
N THR A 157 57.29 15.55 21.75
CA THR A 157 56.55 15.76 20.50
C THR A 157 57.48 16.29 19.42
N THR A 158 57.38 15.76 18.20
CA THR A 158 58.16 16.19 17.03
C THR A 158 57.25 16.28 15.80
N THR A 159 57.82 16.62 14.63
CA THR A 159 57.12 16.57 13.34
C THR A 159 57.55 15.35 12.54
N TYR A 160 56.66 14.80 11.72
CA TYR A 160 56.98 13.62 10.91
C TYR A 160 58.22 13.79 10.03
N GLY A 161 58.42 14.99 9.46
CA GLY A 161 59.56 15.31 8.62
C GLY A 161 60.92 15.31 9.35
N SER A 162 60.95 15.24 10.68
CA SER A 162 62.21 15.16 11.44
C SER A 162 62.85 13.77 11.39
N PHE A 163 62.07 12.71 11.14
CA PHE A 163 62.56 11.34 11.11
C PHE A 163 63.34 11.01 9.84
N VAL A 164 64.28 10.08 9.97
CA VAL A 164 65.02 9.52 8.84
C VAL A 164 64.26 8.30 8.31
N THR A 165 63.76 8.39 7.08
CA THR A 165 63.19 7.24 6.38
C THR A 165 64.30 6.38 5.77
N GLN A 166 64.02 5.10 5.54
CA GLN A 166 64.94 4.18 4.85
C GLN A 166 65.43 4.72 3.50
N GLU A 167 64.56 5.43 2.75
CA GLU A 167 64.90 6.06 1.48
C GLU A 167 65.87 7.24 1.64
N LYS A 168 65.74 8.03 2.71
CA LYS A 168 66.57 9.20 3.01
C LYS A 168 67.86 8.84 3.77
N LEU A 169 67.94 7.64 4.36
CA LEU A 169 69.02 7.20 5.23
C LEU A 169 70.39 7.29 4.55
N ARG A 170 70.52 6.79 3.32
CA ARG A 170 71.79 6.81 2.57
C ARG A 170 72.30 8.24 2.37
N ASN A 171 71.44 9.14 1.93
CA ASN A 171 71.79 10.54 1.70
C ASN A 171 72.12 11.26 3.02
N TYR A 172 71.38 10.95 4.09
CA TYR A 172 71.64 11.52 5.42
C TYR A 172 73.02 11.09 5.96
N LEU A 173 73.35 9.80 5.85
CA LEU A 173 74.66 9.28 6.25
C LEU A 173 75.81 9.90 5.45
N GLU A 174 75.64 10.08 4.14
CA GLU A 174 76.67 10.73 3.31
C GLU A 174 76.97 12.17 3.76
N VAL A 175 75.94 12.94 4.15
CA VAL A 175 76.08 14.31 4.68
C VAL A 175 76.76 14.32 6.05
N GLU A 176 76.37 13.42 6.95
CA GLU A 176 77.01 13.32 8.28
C GLU A 176 78.48 12.88 8.17
N ILE A 177 78.80 11.90 7.32
CA ILE A 177 80.18 11.45 7.07
C ILE A 177 81.06 12.61 6.58
N ASP A 178 80.54 13.44 5.68
CA ASP A 178 81.26 14.62 5.19
C ASP A 178 81.41 15.67 6.31
N THR A 179 80.38 15.86 7.16
CA THR A 179 80.40 16.79 8.29
C THR A 179 81.44 16.43 9.35
N TYR A 180 81.70 15.14 9.56
CA TYR A 180 82.71 14.66 10.52
C TYR A 180 84.12 14.50 9.92
N ASP A 181 84.39 15.04 8.72
CA ASP A 181 85.68 14.93 8.01
C ASP A 181 86.13 13.47 7.82
N LEU A 182 85.24 12.60 7.32
CA LEU A 182 85.50 11.18 7.05
C LEU A 182 85.47 10.83 5.56
N THR A 183 85.57 11.83 4.67
CA THR A 183 85.42 11.67 3.22
C THR A 183 86.39 10.67 2.59
N GLU A 184 87.60 10.50 3.14
CA GLU A 184 88.59 9.53 2.65
C GLU A 184 88.15 8.06 2.81
N TRP A 185 87.27 7.75 3.78
CA TRP A 185 86.78 6.40 4.09
C TRP A 185 85.26 6.28 3.88
N LYS A 186 84.70 7.14 3.02
CA LYS A 186 83.26 7.31 2.85
C LYS A 186 82.57 6.01 2.45
N SER A 187 83.13 5.25 1.51
CA SER A 187 82.53 4.01 1.01
C SER A 187 82.51 2.90 2.06
N GLU A 188 83.60 2.75 2.81
CA GLU A 188 83.78 1.74 3.84
C GLU A 188 82.90 2.03 5.07
N ILE A 189 82.86 3.30 5.51
CA ILE A 189 82.01 3.72 6.64
C ILE A 189 80.54 3.66 6.26
N LEU A 190 80.17 4.10 5.04
CA LEU A 190 78.79 4.03 4.57
C LEU A 190 78.29 2.58 4.51
N GLY A 191 79.12 1.64 4.02
CA GLY A 191 78.77 0.22 4.01
C GLY A 191 78.54 -0.34 5.42
N VAL A 192 79.46 -0.07 6.35
CA VAL A 192 79.33 -0.51 7.74
C VAL A 192 78.10 0.09 8.42
N LEU A 193 77.85 1.39 8.26
CA LEU A 193 76.73 2.06 8.90
C LEU A 193 75.38 1.65 8.30
N PHE A 194 75.30 1.50 6.98
CA PHE A 194 74.06 1.14 6.30
C PHE A 194 73.61 -0.29 6.65
N ASP A 195 74.56 -1.21 6.85
CA ASP A 195 74.25 -2.62 7.19
C ASP A 195 73.79 -2.82 8.64
N ILE A 196 74.13 -1.89 9.55
CA ILE A 196 73.86 -2.04 10.99
C ILE A 196 72.76 -1.13 11.52
N ILE A 197 72.36 -0.10 10.78
CA ILE A 197 71.30 0.82 11.23
C ILE A 197 69.95 0.11 11.11
N GLU A 198 69.27 0.02 12.24
CA GLU A 198 67.94 -0.56 12.37
C GLU A 198 66.92 0.53 12.67
N ALA A 199 65.67 0.30 12.30
CA ALA A 199 64.59 1.20 12.68
C ALA A 199 64.36 1.15 14.20
N ASN A 200 64.18 2.31 14.81
CA ASN A 200 63.86 2.44 16.22
C ASN A 200 62.57 3.22 16.48
N VAL A 201 61.88 3.67 15.43
CA VAL A 201 60.61 4.40 15.52
C VAL A 201 59.55 3.67 14.72
N THR A 202 58.42 3.34 15.35
CA THR A 202 57.29 2.64 14.73
C THR A 202 55.95 3.28 15.10
N LEU A 203 54.96 3.22 14.22
CA LEU A 203 53.63 3.76 14.50
C LEU A 203 52.91 2.89 15.55
N ASN A 204 52.41 3.52 16.61
CA ASN A 204 51.52 2.87 17.56
C ASN A 204 50.07 2.98 17.09
N GLU A 205 49.65 2.03 16.24
CA GLU A 205 48.30 2.01 15.67
C GLU A 205 47.21 1.90 16.74
N SER A 206 47.48 1.19 17.85
CA SER A 206 46.51 1.00 18.92
C SER A 206 46.21 2.28 19.67
N ILE A 207 47.24 3.00 20.14
CA ILE A 207 47.05 4.25 20.90
C ILE A 207 46.50 5.34 19.99
N THR A 208 46.99 5.43 18.75
CA THR A 208 46.49 6.39 17.76
C THR A 208 45.00 6.17 17.48
N SER A 209 44.57 4.93 17.24
CA SER A 209 43.16 4.61 16.97
C SER A 209 42.26 4.83 18.20
N ASN A 210 42.70 4.39 19.37
CA ASN A 210 41.93 4.54 20.62
C ASN A 210 41.75 6.02 20.99
N THR A 211 42.81 6.84 20.85
CA THR A 211 42.74 8.28 21.13
C THR A 211 41.77 8.96 20.17
N LEU A 212 41.81 8.61 18.87
CA LEU A 212 40.85 9.13 17.90
C LEU A 212 39.42 8.75 18.26
N GLU A 213 39.17 7.51 18.64
CA GLU A 213 37.84 7.05 19.05
C GLU A 213 37.33 7.78 20.31
N GLU A 214 38.20 8.00 21.29
CA GLU A 214 37.89 8.78 22.49
C GLU A 214 37.50 10.23 22.18
N GLU A 215 38.24 10.90 21.28
CA GLU A 215 37.92 12.26 20.85
C GLU A 215 36.61 12.32 20.04
N LEU A 216 36.36 11.35 19.16
CA LEU A 216 35.12 11.25 18.41
C LEU A 216 33.90 11.01 19.31
N ASN A 217 34.08 10.27 20.41
CA ASN A 217 33.03 10.01 21.40
C ASN A 217 32.67 11.23 22.26
N LYS A 218 33.53 12.26 22.31
CA LYS A 218 33.26 13.53 23.03
C LYS A 218 32.36 14.49 22.24
N VAL A 219 32.10 14.22 20.96
CA VAL A 219 31.25 15.08 20.11
C VAL A 219 29.82 15.10 20.64
N SER A 220 29.43 16.24 21.24
CA SER A 220 28.06 16.44 21.72
C SER A 220 27.08 16.60 20.55
N PRO A 221 25.91 15.93 20.59
CA PRO A 221 24.85 16.11 19.59
C PRO A 221 24.09 17.45 19.74
N TYR A 222 24.42 18.25 20.76
CA TYR A 222 23.78 19.53 21.05
C TYR A 222 24.78 20.68 21.00
N ARG A 223 24.35 21.84 20.50
CA ARG A 223 25.18 23.07 20.43
C ARG A 223 24.88 24.12 21.51
N GLY A 224 23.85 23.90 22.31
CA GLY A 224 23.39 24.83 23.36
C GLY A 224 21.96 24.53 23.82
N SER A 225 21.42 25.37 24.67
CA SER A 225 20.04 25.28 25.18
C SER A 225 19.31 26.62 25.08
N ILE A 226 17.99 26.56 24.93
CA ILE A 226 17.09 27.71 25.01
C ILE A 226 16.30 27.58 26.31
N GLU A 227 16.33 28.65 27.12
CA GLU A 227 15.56 28.72 28.37
C GLU A 227 14.09 29.06 28.09
N ARG A 228 13.22 28.62 29.00
CA ARG A 228 11.80 28.93 29.01
C ARG A 228 11.56 30.44 28.96
N GLU A 229 10.51 30.83 28.24
CA GLU A 229 10.10 32.22 28.01
C GLU A 229 11.06 33.04 27.12
N THR A 230 12.09 32.42 26.55
CA THR A 230 12.92 33.06 25.51
C THR A 230 12.12 33.25 24.23
N LEU A 231 12.15 34.44 23.63
CA LEU A 231 11.53 34.70 22.33
C LEU A 231 12.28 33.93 21.23
N ILE A 232 11.59 33.00 20.57
CA ILE A 232 12.16 32.18 19.49
C ILE A 232 12.01 32.89 18.14
N ILE A 233 10.79 33.36 17.85
CA ILE A 233 10.48 34.02 16.58
C ILE A 233 9.28 34.97 16.73
N SER A 234 9.37 36.13 16.08
CA SER A 234 8.32 37.14 16.06
C SER A 234 7.34 36.92 14.90
N LYS A 235 6.10 37.39 15.05
CA LYS A 235 5.12 37.41 13.96
C LYS A 235 5.64 38.18 12.75
N GLY A 236 5.57 37.57 11.58
CA GLY A 236 6.05 38.13 10.31
C GLY A 236 7.56 38.00 10.09
N GLU A 237 8.32 37.45 11.05
CA GLU A 237 9.75 37.21 10.90
C GLU A 237 10.01 35.96 10.05
N VAL A 238 11.04 36.00 9.20
CA VAL A 238 11.34 34.89 8.27
C VAL A 238 11.96 33.71 9.02
N VAL A 239 11.41 32.51 8.79
CA VAL A 239 11.89 31.26 9.37
C VAL A 239 13.11 30.77 8.59
N GLU A 240 14.31 31.22 8.96
CA GLU A 240 15.55 30.83 8.28
C GLU A 240 16.72 30.67 9.25
N GLY A 241 17.79 29.99 8.79
CA GLY A 241 19.04 29.85 9.52
C GLY A 241 18.87 29.21 10.90
N ASP A 242 19.37 29.90 11.93
CA ASP A 242 19.30 29.42 13.31
C ASP A 242 17.89 29.30 13.85
N LYS A 243 16.96 30.19 13.45
CA LYS A 243 15.56 30.14 13.91
C LYS A 243 14.88 28.87 13.45
N TYR A 244 15.09 28.46 12.20
CA TYR A 244 14.56 27.21 11.69
C TYR A 244 15.09 26.00 12.47
N LYS A 245 16.41 25.97 12.78
CA LYS A 245 17.03 24.90 13.58
C LYS A 245 16.47 24.86 15.02
N ILE A 246 16.26 26.02 15.64
CA ILE A 246 15.67 26.14 16.98
C ILE A 246 14.22 25.65 16.95
N LEU A 247 13.41 26.09 15.99
CA LEU A 247 12.02 25.66 15.83
C LEU A 247 11.90 24.15 15.60
N ARG A 248 12.79 23.56 14.79
CA ARG A 248 12.87 22.11 14.59
C ARG A 248 13.26 21.36 15.86
N SER A 249 14.21 21.90 16.63
CA SER A 249 14.61 21.31 17.92
C SER A 249 13.46 21.37 18.92
N LEU A 250 12.74 22.50 18.98
CA LEU A 250 11.54 22.66 19.80
C LEU A 250 10.43 21.71 19.37
N GLU A 251 10.15 21.60 18.07
CA GLU A 251 9.16 20.66 17.52
C GLU A 251 9.48 19.22 17.94
N SER A 252 10.75 18.81 17.80
CA SER A 252 11.20 17.47 18.19
C SER A 252 11.06 17.21 19.68
N GLU A 253 11.41 18.19 20.53
CA GLU A 253 11.29 18.07 21.99
C GLU A 253 9.83 18.13 22.46
N TYR A 254 8.99 18.91 21.79
CA TYR A 254 7.56 18.95 22.08
C TYR A 254 6.88 17.61 21.74
N GLN A 255 7.33 16.95 20.67
CA GLN A 255 6.85 15.62 20.29
C GLN A 255 7.34 14.52 21.24
N SER A 256 8.50 14.68 21.88
CA SER A 256 9.03 13.71 22.86
C SER A 256 8.43 13.85 24.26
N GLN A 257 7.85 15.00 24.60
CA GLN A 257 7.22 15.20 25.90
C GLN A 257 5.98 14.32 26.09
N ILE A 258 6.03 13.47 27.12
CA ILE A 258 4.92 12.62 27.55
C ILE A 258 3.87 13.52 28.20
N TRP A 259 2.65 13.49 27.66
CA TRP A 259 1.52 14.26 28.17
C TRP A 259 1.20 13.82 29.61
N SER A 260 0.78 14.74 30.47
CA SER A 260 0.16 14.36 31.73
C SER A 260 -1.09 13.50 31.46
N GLU A 261 -1.40 12.54 32.33
CA GLU A 261 -2.53 11.61 32.13
C GLU A 261 -3.87 12.36 31.87
N ALA A 262 -4.07 13.52 32.51
CA ALA A 262 -5.25 14.35 32.33
C ALA A 262 -5.33 15.00 30.93
N ASN A 263 -4.21 15.49 30.39
CA ASN A 263 -4.18 16.08 29.05
C ASN A 263 -4.32 15.00 27.96
N TYR A 264 -3.78 13.80 28.20
CA TYR A 264 -3.94 12.66 27.31
C TYR A 264 -5.41 12.25 27.13
N ASN A 265 -6.18 12.19 28.22
CA ASN A 265 -7.61 11.84 28.16
C ASN A 265 -8.45 12.83 27.33
N TRP A 266 -8.16 14.13 27.43
CA TRP A 266 -8.84 15.15 26.62
C TRP A 266 -8.51 15.05 25.13
N VAL A 267 -7.24 14.80 24.79
CA VAL A 267 -6.83 14.58 23.40
C VAL A 267 -7.47 13.33 22.84
N LEU A 268 -7.47 12.23 23.61
CA LEU A 268 -8.11 10.98 23.22
C LEU A 268 -9.62 11.18 22.99
N PHE A 269 -10.30 11.92 23.87
CA PHE A 269 -11.71 12.27 23.70
C PHE A 269 -11.95 13.09 22.43
N ALA A 270 -11.11 14.09 22.15
CA ALA A 270 -11.22 14.91 20.95
C ALA A 270 -11.01 14.10 19.66
N TYR A 271 -10.00 13.22 19.62
CA TYR A 271 -9.81 12.30 18.50
C TYR A 271 -10.99 11.35 18.33
N THR A 272 -11.48 10.78 19.43
CA THR A 272 -12.68 9.91 19.41
C THR A 272 -13.88 10.65 18.82
N LEU A 273 -14.12 11.89 19.23
CA LEU A 273 -15.22 12.70 18.72
C LEU A 273 -15.10 12.97 17.21
N LEU A 274 -13.92 13.35 16.73
CA LEU A 274 -13.70 13.63 15.30
C LEU A 274 -13.83 12.38 14.42
N VAL A 275 -13.26 11.26 14.86
CA VAL A 275 -13.37 9.97 14.16
C VAL A 275 -14.84 9.51 14.14
N ALA A 276 -15.54 9.60 15.28
CA ALA A 276 -16.95 9.27 15.38
C ALA A 276 -17.80 10.14 14.43
N LEU A 277 -17.52 11.45 14.35
CA LEU A 277 -18.24 12.36 13.46
C LEU A 277 -18.03 12.02 11.98
N ALA A 278 -16.80 11.70 11.58
CA ALA A 278 -16.48 11.31 10.21
C ALA A 278 -17.19 9.99 9.81
N LEU A 279 -17.13 8.97 10.67
CA LEU A 279 -17.83 7.69 10.43
C LEU A 279 -19.36 7.83 10.50
N LEU A 280 -19.87 8.73 11.35
CA LEU A 280 -21.30 9.02 11.43
C LEU A 280 -21.78 9.67 10.13
N MET A 281 -21.00 10.60 9.59
CA MET A 281 -21.28 11.22 8.29
C MET A 281 -21.39 10.17 7.18
N LEU A 282 -20.51 9.15 7.20
CA LEU A 282 -20.58 8.02 6.27
C LEU A 282 -21.86 7.19 6.46
N LEU A 283 -22.24 6.86 7.70
CA LEU A 283 -23.49 6.13 7.96
C LEU A 283 -24.73 6.92 7.52
N LEU A 284 -24.75 8.23 7.76
CA LEU A 284 -25.83 9.12 7.31
C LEU A 284 -25.89 9.20 5.79
N PHE A 285 -24.73 9.27 5.11
CA PHE A 285 -24.64 9.21 3.66
C PHE A 285 -25.23 7.90 3.12
N LEU A 286 -24.83 6.75 3.69
CA LEU A 286 -25.35 5.44 3.33
C LEU A 286 -26.87 5.38 3.53
N ARG A 287 -27.37 5.81 4.69
CA ARG A 287 -28.81 5.79 4.99
C ARG A 287 -29.61 6.67 4.03
N LYS A 288 -29.09 7.85 3.65
CA LYS A 288 -29.81 8.82 2.82
C LYS A 288 -29.75 8.51 1.33
N TYR A 289 -28.59 8.10 0.82
CA TYR A 289 -28.33 7.97 -0.62
C TYR A 289 -28.15 6.53 -1.11
N ARG A 290 -27.88 5.58 -0.21
CA ARG A 290 -27.57 4.17 -0.53
C ARG A 290 -28.26 3.21 0.45
N LEU A 291 -29.58 3.33 0.59
CA LEU A 291 -30.37 2.58 1.57
C LEU A 291 -30.19 1.06 1.46
N GLU A 292 -30.06 0.51 0.25
CA GLU A 292 -29.80 -0.91 0.02
C GLU A 292 -28.44 -1.38 0.57
N VAL A 293 -27.42 -0.51 0.49
CA VAL A 293 -26.10 -0.77 1.09
C VAL A 293 -26.21 -0.66 2.61
N PHE A 294 -26.90 0.36 3.11
CA PHE A 294 -27.12 0.55 4.54
C PHE A 294 -27.86 -0.63 5.18
N ASN A 295 -28.90 -1.17 4.55
CA ASN A 295 -29.70 -2.26 5.13
C ASN A 295 -28.93 -3.58 5.22
N ASN A 296 -27.90 -3.79 4.37
CA ASN A 296 -27.11 -5.00 4.35
C ASN A 296 -25.86 -4.89 5.27
N ASN A 297 -25.86 -5.64 6.38
CA ASN A 297 -24.76 -5.61 7.36
C ASN A 297 -23.40 -5.99 6.76
N THR A 298 -23.36 -6.95 5.82
CA THR A 298 -22.12 -7.38 5.16
C THR A 298 -21.53 -6.25 4.32
N LYS A 299 -22.37 -5.52 3.56
CA LYS A 299 -21.92 -4.37 2.77
C LYS A 299 -21.40 -3.22 3.63
N VAL A 300 -22.07 -2.91 4.74
CA VAL A 300 -21.58 -1.89 5.70
C VAL A 300 -20.27 -2.33 6.35
N THR A 301 -20.18 -3.59 6.78
CA THR A 301 -18.95 -4.17 7.36
C THR A 301 -17.80 -4.10 6.38
N PHE A 302 -18.04 -4.43 5.11
CA PHE A 302 -17.04 -4.34 4.05
C PHE A 302 -16.45 -2.93 3.91
N ILE A 303 -17.30 -1.90 3.93
CA ILE A 303 -16.86 -0.50 3.84
C ILE A 303 -16.01 -0.12 5.06
N PHE A 304 -16.50 -0.39 6.27
CA PHE A 304 -15.81 -0.06 7.51
C PHE A 304 -14.47 -0.80 7.65
N PHE A 305 -14.44 -2.08 7.27
CA PHE A 305 -13.24 -2.89 7.22
C PHE A 305 -12.17 -2.28 6.30
N ASN A 306 -12.56 -1.84 5.10
CA ASN A 306 -11.62 -1.23 4.16
C ASN A 306 -11.06 0.12 4.66
N ILE A 307 -11.88 0.94 5.33
CA ILE A 307 -11.39 2.18 5.98
C ILE A 307 -10.36 1.84 7.07
N LEU A 308 -10.71 0.90 7.95
CA LEU A 308 -9.85 0.47 9.04
C LEU A 308 -8.53 -0.12 8.51
N LEU A 309 -8.59 -0.91 7.43
CA LEU A 309 -7.42 -1.49 6.79
C LEU A 309 -6.48 -0.40 6.26
N MET A 310 -7.00 0.63 5.59
CA MET A 310 -6.17 1.74 5.10
C MET A 310 -5.53 2.52 6.24
N VAL A 311 -6.30 2.83 7.29
CA VAL A 311 -5.78 3.47 8.52
C VAL A 311 -4.67 2.63 9.15
N PHE A 312 -4.89 1.32 9.27
CA PHE A 312 -3.93 0.38 9.83
C PHE A 312 -2.63 0.32 9.00
N LEU A 313 -2.73 0.16 7.67
CA LEU A 313 -1.57 0.08 6.78
C LEU A 313 -0.73 1.37 6.82
N THR A 314 -1.38 2.54 6.76
CA THR A 314 -0.67 3.82 6.85
C THR A 314 0.01 3.98 8.21
N THR A 315 -0.66 3.60 9.29
CA THR A 315 -0.09 3.65 10.65
C THR A 315 1.11 2.72 10.79
N LEU A 316 1.03 1.50 10.25
CA LEU A 316 2.13 0.52 10.27
C LEU A 316 3.37 1.08 9.56
N VAL A 317 3.20 1.65 8.37
CA VAL A 317 4.30 2.25 7.60
C VAL A 317 4.89 3.45 8.34
N MET A 318 4.05 4.33 8.90
CA MET A 318 4.51 5.49 9.68
C MET A 318 5.31 5.10 10.92
N ASN A 319 4.90 4.04 11.61
CA ASN A 319 5.62 3.53 12.79
C ASN A 319 6.93 2.82 12.42
N TYR A 320 7.01 2.20 11.23
CA TYR A 320 8.24 1.56 10.75
C TYR A 320 9.26 2.59 10.27
N ASN A 321 8.87 3.45 9.31
CA ASN A 321 9.66 4.58 8.84
C ASN A 321 8.77 5.56 8.06
N SER A 322 8.63 6.79 8.57
CA SER A 322 7.80 7.83 7.97
C SER A 322 8.22 8.23 6.56
N THR A 323 9.45 7.95 6.14
CA THR A 323 9.95 8.20 4.77
C THR A 323 9.18 7.39 3.73
N TYR A 324 8.66 6.21 4.10
CA TYR A 324 7.90 5.35 3.19
C TYR A 324 6.41 5.67 3.10
N LEU A 325 5.94 6.77 3.72
CA LEU A 325 4.53 7.17 3.74
C LEU A 325 3.83 7.07 2.37
N TYR A 326 4.51 7.50 1.30
CA TYR A 326 3.95 7.55 -0.05
C TYR A 326 3.85 6.19 -0.75
N ILE A 327 4.35 5.10 -0.16
CA ILE A 327 4.23 3.75 -0.74
C ILE A 327 2.82 3.16 -0.61
N VAL A 328 2.02 3.65 0.35
CA VAL A 328 0.72 3.07 0.69
C VAL A 328 -0.32 3.40 -0.38
N PRO A 329 -0.90 2.40 -1.07
CA PRO A 329 -1.76 2.64 -2.23
C PRO A 329 -3.21 2.97 -1.84
N ILE A 330 -3.45 4.13 -1.24
CA ILE A 330 -4.79 4.54 -0.77
C ILE A 330 -5.83 4.57 -1.91
N CYS A 331 -5.42 4.87 -3.14
CA CYS A 331 -6.30 4.83 -4.32
C CYS A 331 -6.91 3.45 -4.62
N ILE A 332 -6.43 2.36 -4.00
CA ILE A 332 -7.11 1.06 -4.06
C ILE A 332 -8.53 1.15 -3.46
N LEU A 333 -8.71 1.90 -2.37
CA LEU A 333 -9.98 2.02 -1.67
C LEU A 333 -11.14 2.46 -2.59
N PRO A 334 -11.06 3.60 -3.31
CA PRO A 334 -12.13 4.03 -4.20
C PRO A 334 -12.37 3.04 -5.36
N LEU A 335 -11.33 2.34 -5.84
CA LEU A 335 -11.47 1.35 -6.90
C LEU A 335 -12.24 0.11 -6.44
N ILE A 336 -11.92 -0.40 -5.26
CA ILE A 336 -12.62 -1.54 -4.68
C ILE A 336 -14.09 -1.19 -4.43
N LEU A 337 -14.35 -0.06 -3.79
CA LEU A 337 -15.73 0.36 -3.51
C LEU A 337 -16.52 0.61 -4.78
N LYS A 338 -15.87 1.09 -5.85
CA LYS A 338 -16.50 1.20 -7.17
C LYS A 338 -16.81 -0.16 -7.79
N ALA A 339 -15.94 -1.16 -7.65
CA ALA A 339 -16.14 -2.50 -8.20
C ALA A 339 -17.31 -3.28 -7.57
N PHE A 340 -17.60 -3.03 -6.29
CA PHE A 340 -18.67 -3.70 -5.54
C PHE A 340 -19.96 -2.87 -5.41
N PHE A 341 -19.87 -1.55 -5.56
CA PHE A 341 -20.99 -0.63 -5.41
C PHE A 341 -21.04 0.37 -6.56
N ASP A 342 -20.52 1.58 -6.36
CA ASP A 342 -20.60 2.66 -7.31
C ASP A 342 -19.54 3.74 -7.03
N ALA A 343 -19.25 4.53 -8.05
CA ALA A 343 -18.25 5.60 -8.01
C ALA A 343 -18.52 6.67 -6.93
N ARG A 344 -19.79 7.01 -6.66
CA ARG A 344 -20.13 8.07 -5.70
C ARG A 344 -19.83 7.63 -4.27
N LEU A 345 -20.20 6.40 -3.92
CA LEU A 345 -19.87 5.82 -2.63
C LEU A 345 -18.35 5.63 -2.46
N GLY A 346 -17.67 5.18 -3.52
CA GLY A 346 -16.21 5.04 -3.52
C GLY A 346 -15.49 6.35 -3.23
N LEU A 347 -15.87 7.45 -3.91
CA LEU A 347 -15.24 8.76 -3.70
C LEU A 347 -15.52 9.30 -2.30
N PHE A 348 -16.78 9.23 -1.86
CA PHE A 348 -17.18 9.75 -0.55
C PHE A 348 -16.43 9.04 0.58
N THR A 349 -16.33 7.71 0.51
CA THR A 349 -15.59 6.92 1.49
C THR A 349 -14.10 7.23 1.44
N HIS A 350 -13.51 7.37 0.24
CA HIS A 350 -12.11 7.74 0.07
C HIS A 350 -11.78 9.08 0.74
N VAL A 351 -12.59 10.11 0.52
CA VAL A 351 -12.40 11.42 1.15
C VAL A 351 -12.47 11.32 2.68
N ILE A 352 -13.46 10.60 3.23
CA ILE A 352 -13.55 10.36 4.67
C ILE A 352 -12.29 9.65 5.20
N THR A 353 -11.80 8.62 4.51
CA THR A 353 -10.55 7.93 4.90
C THR A 353 -9.36 8.87 4.88
N VAL A 354 -9.20 9.69 3.84
CA VAL A 354 -8.09 10.66 3.75
C VAL A 354 -8.15 11.70 4.86
N LEU A 355 -9.35 12.18 5.24
CA LEU A 355 -9.53 13.06 6.40
C LEU A 355 -9.04 12.39 7.70
N LEU A 356 -9.35 11.11 7.89
CA LEU A 356 -8.90 10.33 9.05
C LEU A 356 -7.38 10.15 9.06
N LEU A 357 -6.77 9.86 7.90
CA LEU A 357 -5.32 9.73 7.75
C LEU A 357 -4.57 11.04 8.03
N GLY A 358 -5.20 12.19 7.81
CA GLY A 358 -4.64 13.50 8.16
C GLY A 358 -4.27 13.64 9.64
N PHE A 359 -4.91 12.89 10.54
CA PHE A 359 -4.53 12.87 11.96
C PHE A 359 -3.26 12.07 12.23
N ILE A 360 -2.92 11.09 11.39
CA ILE A 360 -1.77 10.18 11.57
C ILE A 360 -0.50 10.76 10.94
N VAL A 361 -0.62 11.44 9.80
CA VAL A 361 0.52 11.92 9.00
C VAL A 361 1.08 13.25 9.50
N SER A 362 2.40 13.46 9.44
CA SER A 362 3.09 14.69 9.87
C SER A 362 2.85 15.87 8.92
N ASN A 363 3.01 15.69 7.60
CA ASN A 363 2.69 16.69 6.57
C ASN A 363 1.27 16.48 6.03
N SER A 364 0.27 16.63 6.90
CA SER A 364 -1.11 16.22 6.60
C SER A 364 -1.72 16.99 5.41
N TYR A 365 -1.43 18.28 5.24
CA TYR A 365 -2.02 19.08 4.16
C TYR A 365 -1.57 18.61 2.76
N GLU A 366 -0.26 18.52 2.54
CA GLU A 366 0.32 18.00 1.30
C GLU A 366 -0.22 16.59 1.01
N TYR A 367 -0.11 15.69 1.99
CA TYR A 367 -0.56 14.32 1.84
C TYR A 367 -2.05 14.23 1.48
N MET A 368 -2.92 14.96 2.19
CA MET A 368 -4.35 14.96 1.92
C MET A 368 -4.68 15.51 0.53
N PHE A 369 -4.01 16.58 0.10
CA PHE A 369 -4.19 17.14 -1.25
C PHE A 369 -3.84 16.11 -2.33
N LEU A 370 -2.66 15.49 -2.22
CA LEU A 370 -2.21 14.46 -3.16
C LEU A 370 -3.22 13.32 -3.24
N GLN A 371 -3.64 12.78 -2.09
CA GLN A 371 -4.54 11.63 -2.02
C GLN A 371 -5.96 11.95 -2.53
N ILE A 372 -6.48 13.15 -2.27
CA ILE A 372 -7.81 13.56 -2.75
C ILE A 372 -7.79 13.70 -4.28
N ILE A 373 -6.82 14.42 -4.84
CA ILE A 373 -6.74 14.63 -6.30
C ILE A 373 -6.51 13.30 -7.03
N ALA A 374 -5.60 12.46 -6.53
CA ALA A 374 -5.37 11.14 -7.09
C ALA A 374 -6.63 10.26 -7.03
N GLY A 375 -7.36 10.27 -5.90
CA GLY A 375 -8.61 9.54 -5.75
C GLY A 375 -9.73 10.00 -6.68
N ILE A 376 -9.86 11.31 -6.90
CA ILE A 376 -10.81 11.88 -7.86
C ILE A 376 -10.48 11.39 -9.28
N VAL A 377 -9.21 11.53 -9.71
CA VAL A 377 -8.82 11.09 -11.05
C VAL A 377 -9.00 9.59 -11.24
N THR A 378 -8.64 8.80 -10.23
CA THR A 378 -8.87 7.34 -10.21
C THR A 378 -10.33 6.98 -10.52
N ILE A 379 -11.28 7.72 -9.96
CA ILE A 379 -12.71 7.46 -10.18
C ILE A 379 -13.20 7.97 -11.54
N LEU A 380 -12.69 9.11 -12.01
CA LEU A 380 -13.10 9.73 -13.27
C LEU A 380 -12.59 8.97 -14.49
N THR A 381 -11.39 8.41 -14.43
CA THR A 381 -10.77 7.72 -15.57
C THR A 381 -11.35 6.32 -15.81
N VAL A 382 -11.63 5.57 -14.74
CA VAL A 382 -11.93 4.14 -14.90
C VAL A 382 -13.40 3.89 -15.24
N SER A 383 -13.82 4.04 -16.49
CA SER A 383 -15.19 3.63 -16.87
C SER A 383 -15.39 2.11 -16.73
N GLU A 384 -14.33 1.33 -16.89
CA GLU A 384 -14.37 -0.14 -17.01
C GLU A 384 -13.13 -0.77 -16.36
N LEU A 385 -13.25 -1.18 -15.09
CA LEU A 385 -12.15 -1.75 -14.28
C LEU A 385 -11.60 -3.09 -14.83
N TYR A 386 -12.41 -3.81 -15.59
CA TYR A 386 -12.09 -5.14 -16.12
C TYR A 386 -11.11 -5.09 -17.31
N LYS A 387 -11.05 -3.97 -18.05
CA LYS A 387 -10.07 -3.85 -19.14
C LYS A 387 -8.71 -3.59 -18.52
N ARG A 388 -7.82 -4.57 -18.61
CA ARG A 388 -6.44 -4.47 -18.09
C ARG A 388 -5.75 -3.18 -18.53
N ALA A 389 -5.93 -2.77 -19.78
CA ALA A 389 -5.40 -1.50 -20.31
C ALA A 389 -5.87 -0.27 -19.51
N ASN A 390 -7.15 -0.19 -19.14
CA ASN A 390 -7.70 0.93 -18.37
C ASN A 390 -7.11 0.99 -16.95
N LEU A 391 -6.83 -0.17 -16.35
CA LEU A 391 -6.17 -0.23 -15.05
C LEU A 391 -4.74 0.31 -15.14
N PHE A 392 -3.94 -0.12 -16.13
CA PHE A 392 -2.58 0.40 -16.34
C PHE A 392 -2.57 1.91 -16.66
N ILE A 393 -3.50 2.39 -17.47
CA ILE A 393 -3.67 3.83 -17.73
C ILE A 393 -3.91 4.58 -16.42
N SER A 394 -4.78 4.04 -15.56
CA SER A 394 -5.10 4.66 -14.28
C SER A 394 -3.91 4.67 -13.33
N VAL A 395 -3.14 3.58 -13.27
CA VAL A 395 -1.87 3.53 -12.53
C VAL A 395 -0.90 4.61 -13.00
N GLY A 396 -0.73 4.76 -14.31
CA GLY A 396 0.12 5.79 -14.90
C GLY A 396 -0.34 7.21 -14.53
N GLN A 397 -1.64 7.47 -14.59
CA GLN A 397 -2.22 8.77 -14.23
C GLN A 397 -2.09 9.08 -12.73
N ILE A 398 -2.38 8.12 -11.85
CA ILE A 398 -2.20 8.26 -10.40
C ILE A 398 -0.75 8.63 -10.09
N THR A 399 0.19 7.88 -10.67
CA THR A 399 1.62 8.11 -10.50
C THR A 399 2.02 9.49 -11.00
N LEU A 400 1.57 9.88 -12.19
CA LEU A 400 1.84 11.19 -12.77
C LEU A 400 1.33 12.33 -11.87
N ILE A 401 0.13 12.19 -11.33
CA ILE A 401 -0.47 13.19 -10.44
C ILE A 401 0.33 13.34 -9.16
N TYR A 402 0.75 12.23 -8.56
CA TYR A 402 1.61 12.29 -7.38
C TYR A 402 2.93 12.98 -7.68
N ILE A 403 3.58 12.63 -8.79
CA ILE A 403 4.84 13.26 -9.22
C ILE A 403 4.68 14.77 -9.40
N VAL A 404 3.65 15.20 -10.15
CA VAL A 404 3.41 16.62 -10.45
C VAL A 404 3.03 17.39 -9.19
N ALA A 405 2.09 16.86 -8.38
CA ALA A 405 1.64 17.53 -7.17
C ALA A 405 2.75 17.61 -6.12
N TYR A 406 3.49 16.52 -5.89
CA TYR A 406 4.63 16.50 -4.97
C TYR A 406 5.72 17.47 -5.41
N PHE A 407 6.09 17.47 -6.69
CA PHE A 407 7.07 18.41 -7.22
C PHE A 407 6.65 19.86 -7.00
N ALA A 408 5.37 20.19 -7.25
CA ALA A 408 4.84 21.53 -7.03
C ALA A 408 4.93 21.93 -5.54
N PHE A 409 4.52 21.04 -4.64
CA PHE A 409 4.68 21.27 -3.20
C PHE A 409 6.14 21.44 -2.80
N PHE A 410 7.04 20.57 -3.27
CA PHE A 410 8.46 20.66 -2.96
C PHE A 410 9.04 22.03 -3.34
N VAL A 411 8.76 22.51 -4.55
CA VAL A 411 9.23 23.83 -5.01
C VAL A 411 8.61 24.98 -4.19
N ILE A 412 7.34 24.86 -3.77
CA ILE A 412 6.67 25.87 -2.92
C ILE A 412 7.34 25.97 -1.53
N HIS A 413 7.74 24.83 -0.96
CA HIS A 413 8.33 24.73 0.38
C HIS A 413 9.81 25.09 0.40
N GLU A 414 10.60 24.55 -0.53
CA GLU A 414 12.07 24.68 -0.51
C GLU A 414 12.58 25.86 -1.36
N GLY A 415 11.78 26.38 -2.29
CA GLY A 415 12.18 27.48 -3.18
C GLY A 415 13.31 27.13 -4.15
N SER A 416 13.75 25.87 -4.20
CA SER A 416 14.79 25.35 -5.07
C SER A 416 14.49 23.88 -5.45
N ILE A 417 15.31 23.31 -6.34
CA ILE A 417 15.24 21.89 -6.72
C ILE A 417 16.48 21.09 -6.31
N GLU A 418 17.48 21.73 -5.70
CA GLU A 418 18.79 21.13 -5.43
C GLU A 418 18.72 20.01 -4.39
N THR A 419 17.83 20.14 -3.41
CA THR A 419 17.63 19.19 -2.30
C THR A 419 16.54 18.15 -2.59
N LEU A 420 16.09 18.04 -3.84
CA LEU A 420 14.98 17.16 -4.22
C LEU A 420 15.36 15.69 -4.04
N LYS A 421 14.62 14.99 -3.17
CA LYS A 421 14.82 13.56 -2.90
C LYS A 421 14.19 12.71 -4.00
N TRP A 422 15.00 12.30 -4.97
CA TRP A 422 14.61 11.43 -6.08
C TRP A 422 13.98 10.10 -5.64
N GLU A 423 14.36 9.58 -4.48
CA GLU A 423 13.79 8.37 -3.89
C GLU A 423 12.26 8.44 -3.71
N THR A 424 11.70 9.63 -3.45
CA THR A 424 10.26 9.83 -3.28
C THR A 424 9.48 9.52 -4.56
N PHE A 425 10.08 9.81 -5.73
CA PHE A 425 9.47 9.51 -7.03
C PHE A 425 9.42 8.01 -7.29
N ILE A 426 10.43 7.26 -6.82
CA ILE A 426 10.42 5.80 -6.85
C ILE A 426 9.27 5.26 -5.99
N LEU A 427 9.03 5.85 -4.81
CA LEU A 427 7.91 5.45 -3.95
C LEU A 427 6.55 5.67 -4.64
N PHE A 428 6.37 6.75 -5.41
CA PHE A 428 5.13 6.94 -6.18
C PHE A 428 4.95 5.89 -7.27
N ILE A 429 6.03 5.49 -7.95
CA ILE A 429 5.98 4.40 -8.94
C ILE A 429 5.61 3.08 -8.25
N LEU A 430 6.25 2.76 -7.12
CA LEU A 430 5.93 1.57 -6.34
C LEU A 430 4.49 1.58 -5.82
N CYS A 431 4.01 2.72 -5.32
CA CYS A 431 2.62 2.92 -4.92
C CYS A 431 1.67 2.69 -6.10
N GLY A 432 1.97 3.29 -7.26
CA GLY A 432 1.21 3.09 -8.49
C GLY A 432 1.13 1.61 -8.87
N LEU A 433 2.26 0.91 -8.92
CA LEU A 433 2.30 -0.53 -9.19
C LEU A 433 1.54 -1.34 -8.13
N ALA A 434 1.63 -0.96 -6.86
CA ALA A 434 0.88 -1.61 -5.79
C ALA A 434 -0.63 -1.49 -5.98
N THR A 435 -1.15 -0.45 -6.67
CA THR A 435 -2.58 -0.37 -7.01
C THR A 435 -3.06 -1.49 -7.94
N LEU A 436 -2.16 -2.15 -8.69
CA LEU A 436 -2.51 -3.29 -9.55
C LEU A 436 -3.03 -4.50 -8.75
N PHE A 437 -2.69 -4.59 -7.45
CA PHE A 437 -3.22 -5.62 -6.55
C PHE A 437 -4.73 -5.47 -6.29
N VAL A 438 -5.39 -4.44 -6.82
CA VAL A 438 -6.85 -4.29 -6.74
C VAL A 438 -7.60 -5.50 -7.32
N LEU A 439 -7.13 -6.09 -8.43
CA LEU A 439 -7.80 -7.23 -9.07
C LEU A 439 -7.79 -8.51 -8.20
N PRO A 440 -6.63 -9.01 -7.73
CA PRO A 440 -6.62 -10.16 -6.83
C PRO A 440 -7.36 -9.85 -5.51
N LEU A 441 -7.31 -8.61 -5.03
CA LEU A 441 -8.01 -8.21 -3.81
C LEU A 441 -9.53 -8.24 -3.98
N ILE A 442 -10.07 -7.86 -5.15
CA ILE A 442 -11.49 -8.03 -5.50
C ILE A 442 -11.89 -9.50 -5.36
N TYR A 443 -11.14 -10.43 -5.95
CA TYR A 443 -11.44 -11.86 -5.84
C TYR A 443 -11.43 -12.37 -4.39
N VAL A 444 -10.43 -11.98 -3.60
CA VAL A 444 -10.36 -12.32 -2.17
C VAL A 444 -11.60 -11.80 -1.43
N TYR A 445 -12.00 -10.56 -1.71
CA TYR A 445 -13.17 -9.94 -1.10
C TYR A 445 -14.50 -10.59 -1.50
N GLU A 446 -14.65 -11.06 -2.74
CA GLU A 446 -15.83 -11.83 -3.14
C GLU A 446 -15.99 -13.10 -2.29
N LYS A 447 -14.90 -13.80 -2.01
CA LYS A 447 -14.92 -15.02 -1.17
C LYS A 447 -15.13 -14.72 0.31
N LEU A 448 -14.47 -13.69 0.85
CA LEU A 448 -14.57 -13.34 2.28
C LEU A 448 -15.94 -12.75 2.65
N PHE A 449 -16.53 -11.96 1.76
CA PHE A 449 -17.78 -11.24 2.04
C PHE A 449 -19.00 -11.82 1.31
N GLY A 450 -18.84 -12.84 0.46
CA GLY A 450 -19.94 -13.41 -0.33
C GLY A 450 -20.59 -12.39 -1.28
N LEU A 451 -19.84 -11.36 -1.68
CA LEU A 451 -20.28 -10.33 -2.62
C LEU A 451 -19.90 -10.74 -4.04
N VAL A 452 -20.57 -10.13 -5.02
CA VAL A 452 -20.21 -10.28 -6.45
C VAL A 452 -19.90 -8.89 -6.98
N SER A 453 -18.71 -8.72 -7.57
CA SER A 453 -18.26 -7.48 -8.19
C SER A 453 -18.70 -7.38 -9.65
N ASP A 454 -18.75 -6.16 -10.17
CA ASP A 454 -19.08 -5.91 -11.58
C ASP A 454 -18.03 -6.54 -12.53
N VAL A 455 -16.79 -6.71 -12.06
CA VAL A 455 -15.72 -7.37 -12.83
C VAL A 455 -16.07 -8.84 -13.04
N SER A 456 -16.40 -9.57 -11.97
CA SER A 456 -16.79 -10.98 -12.06
C SER A 456 -18.11 -11.17 -12.81
N LEU A 457 -19.07 -10.25 -12.66
CA LEU A 457 -20.30 -10.30 -13.46
C LEU A 457 -20.02 -10.17 -14.95
N LEU A 458 -19.12 -9.27 -15.34
CA LEU A 458 -18.78 -9.13 -16.75
C LEU A 458 -18.10 -10.39 -17.30
N GLU A 459 -17.16 -10.99 -16.57
CA GLU A 459 -16.53 -12.24 -16.98
C GLU A 459 -17.57 -13.36 -17.17
N LEU A 460 -18.55 -13.44 -16.28
CA LEU A 460 -19.67 -14.39 -16.39
C LEU A 460 -20.65 -14.03 -17.53
N SER A 461 -20.64 -12.79 -18.02
CA SER A 461 -21.46 -12.39 -19.15
C SER A 461 -20.90 -12.81 -20.51
N ASP A 462 -19.66 -13.34 -20.56
CA ASP A 462 -19.07 -13.86 -21.78
C ASP A 462 -19.72 -15.19 -22.18
N THR A 463 -20.46 -15.16 -23.28
CA THR A 463 -21.15 -16.32 -23.86
C THR A 463 -20.19 -17.39 -24.38
N ASN A 464 -18.90 -17.07 -24.55
CA ASN A 464 -17.86 -18.04 -24.90
C ASN A 464 -17.27 -18.75 -23.67
N SER A 465 -17.71 -18.41 -22.46
CA SER A 465 -17.33 -19.12 -21.24
C SER A 465 -17.65 -20.61 -21.36
N LYS A 466 -16.84 -21.45 -20.71
CA LYS A 466 -16.93 -22.92 -20.84
C LYS A 466 -18.35 -23.46 -20.63
N LEU A 467 -19.04 -22.97 -19.60
CA LEU A 467 -20.38 -23.44 -19.24
C LEU A 467 -21.47 -22.95 -20.20
N LEU A 468 -21.42 -21.69 -20.64
CA LEU A 468 -22.40 -21.15 -21.61
C LEU A 468 -22.18 -21.73 -23.01
N LYS A 469 -20.94 -22.03 -23.39
CA LYS A 469 -20.62 -22.76 -24.62
C LYS A 469 -21.13 -24.20 -24.56
N GLU A 470 -21.06 -24.86 -23.41
CA GLU A 470 -21.66 -26.17 -23.20
C GLU A 470 -23.19 -26.11 -23.33
N LEU A 471 -23.83 -25.08 -22.77
CA LEU A 471 -25.27 -24.82 -22.92
C LEU A 471 -25.65 -24.64 -24.39
N SER A 472 -24.91 -23.80 -25.12
CA SER A 472 -25.13 -23.58 -26.56
C SER A 472 -25.01 -24.86 -27.38
N ASN A 473 -24.12 -25.78 -27.02
CA ASN A 473 -23.91 -27.02 -27.75
C ASN A 473 -24.93 -28.12 -27.40
N LYS A 474 -25.31 -28.25 -26.12
CA LYS A 474 -26.20 -29.32 -25.65
C LYS A 474 -27.68 -28.95 -25.74
N ALA A 475 -28.03 -27.68 -25.51
CA ALA A 475 -29.39 -27.17 -25.49
C ALA A 475 -29.46 -25.79 -26.19
N PRO A 476 -29.28 -25.76 -27.52
CA PRO A 476 -29.18 -24.50 -28.28
C PRO A 476 -30.45 -23.64 -28.18
N GLY A 477 -31.63 -24.25 -28.12
CA GLY A 477 -32.89 -23.52 -27.96
C GLY A 477 -32.98 -22.81 -26.60
N THR A 478 -32.60 -23.51 -25.54
CA THR A 478 -32.49 -22.94 -24.18
C THR A 478 -31.45 -21.83 -24.12
N PHE A 479 -30.31 -21.97 -24.83
CA PHE A 479 -29.30 -20.91 -24.92
C PHE A 479 -29.85 -19.63 -25.56
N HIS A 480 -30.55 -19.75 -26.70
CA HIS A 480 -31.18 -18.61 -27.36
C HIS A 480 -32.28 -17.96 -26.51
N HIS A 481 -33.09 -18.78 -25.84
CA HIS A 481 -34.08 -18.32 -24.86
C HIS A 481 -33.40 -17.49 -23.75
N SER A 482 -32.36 -18.03 -23.12
CA SER A 482 -31.64 -17.35 -22.04
C SER A 482 -31.04 -16.01 -22.49
N LEU A 483 -30.56 -15.92 -23.72
CA LEU A 483 -30.04 -14.66 -24.30
C LEU A 483 -31.14 -13.61 -24.48
N ASN A 484 -32.33 -14.01 -24.95
CA ASN A 484 -33.47 -13.11 -25.08
C ASN A 484 -33.95 -12.61 -23.71
N VAL A 485 -34.09 -13.53 -22.74
CA VAL A 485 -34.46 -13.21 -21.36
C VAL A 485 -33.43 -12.27 -20.74
N ALA A 486 -32.13 -12.47 -20.98
CA ALA A 486 -31.08 -11.59 -20.50
C ALA A 486 -31.21 -10.16 -21.03
N ASN A 487 -31.51 -10.00 -22.32
CA ASN A 487 -31.74 -8.68 -22.92
C ASN A 487 -32.99 -7.98 -22.37
N LEU A 488 -34.06 -8.74 -22.09
CA LEU A 488 -35.27 -8.21 -21.46
C LEU A 488 -35.02 -7.80 -20.01
N ALA A 489 -34.34 -8.67 -19.24
CA ALA A 489 -34.04 -8.45 -17.83
C ALA A 489 -33.09 -7.27 -17.62
N GLU A 490 -32.08 -7.11 -18.47
CA GLU A 490 -31.17 -5.96 -18.47
C GLU A 490 -31.94 -4.66 -18.71
N ALA A 491 -32.78 -4.62 -19.75
CA ALA A 491 -33.57 -3.44 -20.08
C ALA A 491 -34.57 -3.07 -18.97
N ALA A 492 -35.25 -4.07 -18.40
CA ALA A 492 -36.19 -3.89 -17.29
C ALA A 492 -35.48 -3.38 -16.02
N SER A 493 -34.29 -3.92 -15.73
CA SER A 493 -33.49 -3.52 -14.58
C SER A 493 -32.99 -2.08 -14.71
N ASN A 494 -32.51 -1.69 -15.89
CA ASN A 494 -32.07 -0.32 -16.18
C ASN A 494 -33.19 0.71 -15.97
N GLU A 495 -34.41 0.40 -16.40
CA GLU A 495 -35.56 1.31 -16.27
C GLU A 495 -35.91 1.64 -14.81
N ILE A 496 -35.73 0.69 -13.89
CA ILE A 496 -36.04 0.87 -12.47
C ILE A 496 -34.82 1.15 -11.59
N GLY A 497 -33.63 1.21 -12.18
CA GLY A 497 -32.37 1.39 -11.45
C GLY A 497 -31.95 0.20 -10.59
N ALA A 498 -32.39 -1.02 -10.94
CA ALA A 498 -31.89 -2.26 -10.34
C ALA A 498 -30.52 -2.65 -10.95
N ASN A 499 -29.85 -3.67 -10.41
CA ASN A 499 -28.56 -4.09 -10.95
C ASN A 499 -28.74 -4.85 -12.29
N ALA A 500 -28.64 -4.10 -13.39
CA ALA A 500 -28.86 -4.62 -14.74
C ALA A 500 -27.85 -5.68 -15.17
N MET A 501 -26.56 -5.51 -14.82
CA MET A 501 -25.53 -6.51 -15.13
C MET A 501 -25.80 -7.83 -14.42
N LEU A 502 -26.18 -7.78 -13.13
CA LEU A 502 -26.55 -8.96 -12.38
C LEU A 502 -27.77 -9.66 -12.98
N ALA A 503 -28.82 -8.92 -13.31
CA ALA A 503 -30.03 -9.50 -13.90
C ALA A 503 -29.74 -10.17 -15.26
N ARG A 504 -28.92 -9.52 -16.09
CA ARG A 504 -28.46 -10.05 -17.38
C ARG A 504 -27.68 -11.36 -17.18
N VAL A 505 -26.69 -11.38 -16.31
CA VAL A 505 -25.87 -12.58 -16.04
C VAL A 505 -26.73 -13.68 -15.42
N GLY A 506 -27.55 -13.36 -14.42
CA GLY A 506 -28.49 -14.29 -13.81
C GLY A 506 -29.40 -14.96 -14.85
N ALA A 507 -29.92 -14.18 -15.79
CA ALA A 507 -30.72 -14.68 -16.91
C ALA A 507 -29.94 -15.59 -17.87
N LEU A 508 -28.65 -15.35 -18.13
CA LEU A 508 -27.85 -16.23 -18.97
C LEU A 508 -27.69 -17.64 -18.39
N TYR A 509 -27.67 -17.76 -17.06
CA TYR A 509 -27.44 -19.03 -16.36
C TYR A 509 -28.69 -19.68 -15.78
N HIS A 510 -29.84 -19.00 -15.74
CA HIS A 510 -31.01 -19.45 -14.98
C HIS A 510 -31.47 -20.88 -15.35
N ASP A 511 -31.25 -21.26 -16.60
CA ASP A 511 -31.80 -22.44 -17.24
C ASP A 511 -30.76 -23.53 -17.56
N ILE A 512 -29.52 -23.39 -17.06
CA ILE A 512 -28.43 -24.35 -17.36
C ILE A 512 -28.76 -25.80 -16.98
N GLY A 513 -29.67 -26.01 -16.03
CA GLY A 513 -30.08 -27.34 -15.61
C GLY A 513 -30.79 -28.14 -16.72
N LYS A 514 -31.39 -27.47 -17.71
CA LYS A 514 -32.02 -28.13 -18.87
C LYS A 514 -31.01 -28.93 -19.71
N MET A 515 -29.71 -28.61 -19.63
CA MET A 515 -28.64 -29.39 -20.29
C MET A 515 -28.59 -30.86 -19.89
N LYS A 516 -29.12 -31.24 -18.72
CA LYS A 516 -29.12 -32.64 -18.28
C LYS A 516 -30.05 -33.50 -19.15
N ASN A 517 -31.18 -32.94 -19.58
CA ASN A 517 -32.22 -33.61 -20.34
C ASN A 517 -32.81 -32.67 -21.43
N PRO A 518 -32.03 -32.22 -22.43
CA PRO A 518 -32.43 -31.12 -23.32
C PRO A 518 -33.71 -31.39 -24.11
N THR A 519 -33.91 -32.63 -24.56
CA THR A 519 -35.03 -33.05 -25.43
C THR A 519 -36.40 -32.98 -24.76
N TYR A 520 -36.45 -32.91 -23.43
CA TYR A 520 -37.68 -32.73 -22.65
C TYR A 520 -38.14 -31.27 -22.56
N PHE A 521 -37.41 -30.33 -23.16
CA PHE A 521 -37.78 -28.92 -23.19
C PHE A 521 -38.12 -28.51 -24.63
N THR A 522 -39.32 -27.97 -24.83
CA THR A 522 -39.91 -27.73 -26.15
C THR A 522 -39.05 -26.86 -27.05
N GLU A 523 -38.30 -25.90 -26.49
CA GLU A 523 -37.41 -25.02 -27.24
C GLU A 523 -36.23 -25.75 -27.88
N ASN A 524 -35.88 -26.96 -27.43
CA ASN A 524 -34.80 -27.77 -27.98
C ASN A 524 -35.29 -28.91 -28.88
N GLN A 525 -36.60 -29.07 -29.07
CA GLN A 525 -37.16 -30.15 -29.87
C GLN A 525 -37.15 -29.76 -31.37
N SER A 526 -36.46 -30.54 -32.20
CA SER A 526 -36.32 -30.25 -33.65
C SER A 526 -37.22 -31.11 -34.55
N THR A 527 -37.69 -32.26 -34.06
CA THR A 527 -38.31 -33.33 -34.88
C THR A 527 -39.82 -33.48 -34.73
N GLY A 528 -40.49 -32.57 -34.01
CA GLY A 528 -41.95 -32.62 -33.80
C GLY A 528 -42.45 -33.76 -32.90
N THR A 529 -41.56 -34.65 -32.43
CA THR A 529 -41.86 -35.70 -31.46
C THR A 529 -41.59 -35.20 -30.05
N ASN A 530 -42.61 -35.19 -29.19
CA ASN A 530 -42.49 -34.74 -27.81
C ASN A 530 -42.33 -35.95 -26.86
N PRO A 531 -41.19 -36.12 -26.17
CA PRO A 531 -40.97 -37.24 -25.24
C PRO A 531 -41.99 -37.30 -24.09
N HIS A 532 -42.67 -36.19 -23.80
CA HIS A 532 -43.73 -36.15 -22.79
C HIS A 532 -45.01 -36.91 -23.18
N ASP A 533 -45.17 -37.28 -24.45
CA ASP A 533 -46.33 -38.04 -24.91
C ASP A 533 -46.30 -39.49 -24.42
N GLU A 534 -45.11 -40.02 -24.13
CA GLU A 534 -44.87 -41.38 -23.63
C GLU A 534 -44.77 -41.48 -22.10
N LEU A 535 -44.86 -40.35 -21.39
CA LEU A 535 -44.71 -40.27 -19.94
C LEU A 535 -46.02 -39.94 -19.23
N SER A 536 -46.13 -40.37 -17.97
CA SER A 536 -47.19 -39.85 -17.10
C SER A 536 -47.03 -38.34 -16.87
N ALA A 537 -48.13 -37.66 -16.50
CA ALA A 537 -48.06 -36.23 -16.23
C ALA A 537 -47.17 -35.93 -15.02
N LYS A 538 -47.19 -36.81 -14.00
CA LYS A 538 -46.32 -36.73 -12.82
C LYS A 538 -44.83 -36.88 -13.17
N GLU A 539 -44.46 -37.84 -14.01
CA GLU A 539 -43.07 -38.00 -14.48
C GLU A 539 -42.61 -36.79 -15.28
N SER A 540 -43.46 -36.31 -16.19
CA SER A 540 -43.19 -35.12 -16.99
C SER A 540 -42.96 -33.87 -16.11
N ALA A 541 -43.83 -33.65 -15.13
CA ALA A 541 -43.71 -32.55 -14.18
C ALA A 541 -42.42 -32.67 -13.35
N SER A 542 -42.08 -33.88 -12.88
CA SER A 542 -40.83 -34.12 -12.13
C SER A 542 -39.59 -33.79 -12.97
N ILE A 543 -39.54 -34.22 -14.24
CA ILE A 543 -38.41 -33.90 -15.13
C ILE A 543 -38.26 -32.39 -15.31
N ILE A 544 -39.37 -31.68 -15.52
CA ILE A 544 -39.39 -30.24 -15.67
C ILE A 544 -38.93 -29.58 -14.37
N ILE A 545 -39.54 -29.87 -13.22
CA ILE A 545 -39.20 -29.24 -11.93
C ILE A 545 -37.72 -29.45 -11.57
N ASN A 546 -37.18 -30.64 -11.86
CA ASN A 546 -35.80 -30.99 -11.51
C ASN A 546 -34.73 -30.18 -12.25
N HIS A 547 -35.05 -29.45 -13.35
CA HIS A 547 -34.04 -28.60 -13.99
C HIS A 547 -33.48 -27.54 -13.03
N VAL A 548 -34.28 -27.06 -12.08
CA VAL A 548 -33.82 -26.09 -11.07
C VAL A 548 -32.73 -26.71 -10.19
N ILE A 549 -32.97 -27.90 -9.64
CA ILE A 549 -32.00 -28.61 -8.78
C ILE A 549 -30.75 -28.98 -9.58
N ASN A 550 -30.92 -29.52 -10.78
CA ASN A 550 -29.82 -29.85 -11.70
C ASN A 550 -28.97 -28.61 -12.04
N GLY A 551 -29.63 -27.46 -12.23
CA GLY A 551 -28.97 -26.18 -12.51
C GLY A 551 -28.15 -25.70 -11.32
N ILE A 552 -28.68 -25.81 -10.10
CA ILE A 552 -27.96 -25.45 -8.87
C ILE A 552 -26.73 -26.33 -8.68
N GLU A 553 -26.85 -27.65 -8.86
CA GLU A 553 -25.73 -28.58 -8.78
C GLU A 553 -24.65 -28.24 -9.80
N MET A 554 -25.04 -27.96 -11.04
CA MET A 554 -24.13 -27.60 -12.12
C MET A 554 -23.44 -26.25 -11.88
N ALA A 555 -24.18 -25.26 -11.38
CA ALA A 555 -23.65 -23.96 -11.02
C ALA A 555 -22.59 -24.06 -9.91
N LYS A 556 -22.88 -24.82 -8.85
CA LYS A 556 -21.93 -25.07 -7.76
C LYS A 556 -20.69 -25.81 -8.24
N LYS A 557 -20.84 -26.83 -9.09
CA LYS A 557 -19.73 -27.56 -9.69
C LYS A 557 -18.81 -26.66 -10.54
N ASN A 558 -19.36 -25.60 -11.12
CA ASN A 558 -18.61 -24.61 -11.90
C ASN A 558 -18.23 -23.35 -11.09
N ASN A 559 -18.36 -23.38 -9.76
CA ASN A 559 -18.00 -22.27 -8.86
C ASN A 559 -18.73 -20.94 -9.18
N LEU A 560 -19.95 -21.00 -9.71
CA LEU A 560 -20.75 -19.79 -9.89
C LEU A 560 -21.06 -19.15 -8.53
N PRO A 561 -21.05 -17.81 -8.42
CA PRO A 561 -21.39 -17.13 -7.17
C PRO A 561 -22.83 -17.44 -6.73
N ASP A 562 -23.07 -17.52 -5.41
CA ASP A 562 -24.40 -17.81 -4.85
C ASP A 562 -25.48 -16.86 -5.35
N ARG A 563 -25.14 -15.59 -5.55
CA ARG A 563 -26.04 -14.58 -6.10
C ARG A 563 -26.54 -14.91 -7.52
N ILE A 564 -25.76 -15.66 -8.31
CA ILE A 564 -26.17 -16.18 -9.63
C ILE A 564 -26.99 -17.47 -9.47
N ILE A 565 -26.59 -18.34 -8.54
CA ILE A 565 -27.34 -19.56 -8.20
C ILE A 565 -28.76 -19.21 -7.72
N ASP A 566 -28.95 -18.08 -7.05
CA ASP A 566 -30.26 -17.63 -6.60
C ASP A 566 -31.22 -17.33 -7.77
N PHE A 567 -30.74 -16.87 -8.92
CA PHE A 567 -31.59 -16.75 -10.12
C PHE A 567 -32.08 -18.12 -10.60
N ILE A 568 -31.20 -19.12 -10.62
CA ILE A 568 -31.58 -20.51 -10.96
C ILE A 568 -32.63 -21.02 -9.97
N ARG A 569 -32.45 -20.78 -8.66
CA ARG A 569 -33.33 -21.31 -7.63
C ARG A 569 -34.72 -20.65 -7.60
N THR A 570 -34.81 -19.38 -7.99
CA THR A 570 -36.01 -18.55 -7.74
C THR A 570 -36.82 -18.18 -8.99
N HIS A 571 -36.30 -18.37 -10.20
CA HIS A 571 -36.94 -17.84 -11.42
C HIS A 571 -38.35 -18.37 -11.68
N HIS A 572 -38.72 -19.54 -11.16
CA HIS A 572 -40.09 -20.05 -11.20
C HIS A 572 -40.87 -19.89 -9.89
N GLY A 573 -40.24 -19.40 -8.82
CA GLY A 573 -40.83 -19.27 -7.50
C GLY A 573 -41.49 -20.57 -7.04
N THR A 574 -42.75 -20.49 -6.62
CA THR A 574 -43.57 -21.65 -6.24
C THR A 574 -44.72 -21.86 -7.22
N THR A 575 -44.50 -21.56 -8.51
CA THR A 575 -45.52 -21.73 -9.55
C THR A 575 -45.79 -23.22 -9.83
N VAL A 576 -46.92 -23.50 -10.49
CA VAL A 576 -47.30 -24.87 -10.88
C VAL A 576 -46.95 -25.11 -12.32
N VAL A 577 -46.42 -26.30 -12.63
CA VAL A 577 -46.34 -26.84 -14.00
C VAL A 577 -47.75 -27.18 -14.48
N TYR A 578 -48.49 -26.12 -14.85
CA TYR A 578 -49.95 -26.13 -14.94
C TYR A 578 -50.52 -27.11 -15.97
N TYR A 579 -49.84 -27.29 -17.11
CA TYR A 579 -50.29 -28.20 -18.18
C TYR A 579 -50.39 -29.65 -17.68
N PHE A 580 -49.33 -30.16 -17.05
CA PHE A 580 -49.30 -31.53 -16.53
C PHE A 580 -50.17 -31.70 -15.29
N TYR A 581 -50.27 -30.66 -14.45
CA TYR A 581 -51.23 -30.67 -13.34
C TYR A 581 -52.67 -30.82 -13.83
N LYS A 582 -53.07 -30.07 -14.87
CA LYS A 582 -54.40 -30.18 -15.47
C LYS A 582 -54.64 -31.54 -16.13
N LYS A 583 -53.66 -32.06 -16.87
CA LYS A 583 -53.72 -33.40 -17.47
C LYS A 583 -53.92 -34.49 -16.42
N GLU A 584 -53.27 -34.38 -15.26
CA GLU A 584 -53.46 -35.33 -14.15
C GLU A 584 -54.81 -35.13 -13.45
N MET A 585 -55.25 -33.89 -13.24
CA MET A 585 -56.56 -33.60 -12.64
C MET A 585 -57.73 -34.18 -13.45
N GLU A 586 -57.60 -34.29 -14.76
CA GLU A 586 -58.60 -34.93 -15.64
C GLU A 586 -58.69 -36.45 -15.43
N LEU A 587 -57.64 -37.07 -14.88
CA LEU A 587 -57.58 -38.49 -14.55
C LEU A 587 -57.94 -38.75 -13.07
N ASP A 588 -57.47 -37.88 -12.17
CA ASP A 588 -57.71 -37.94 -10.73
C ASP A 588 -58.00 -36.55 -10.16
N GLU A 589 -59.26 -36.27 -9.83
CA GLU A 589 -59.69 -34.99 -9.24
C GLU A 589 -59.03 -34.70 -7.88
N MET A 590 -58.49 -35.72 -7.19
CA MET A 590 -57.80 -35.59 -5.90
C MET A 590 -56.29 -35.35 -6.05
N THR A 591 -55.82 -35.04 -7.27
CA THR A 591 -54.41 -34.73 -7.56
C THR A 591 -53.86 -33.64 -6.64
N ASN A 592 -52.76 -33.94 -5.93
CA ASN A 592 -52.10 -32.97 -5.07
C ASN A 592 -51.33 -31.93 -5.90
N LYS A 593 -51.73 -30.66 -5.81
CA LYS A 593 -51.06 -29.51 -6.47
C LYS A 593 -49.58 -29.38 -6.11
N ALA A 594 -49.17 -29.80 -4.91
CA ALA A 594 -47.79 -29.70 -4.46
C ALA A 594 -46.82 -30.56 -5.31
N ASP A 595 -47.28 -31.71 -5.82
CA ASP A 595 -46.47 -32.63 -6.64
C ASP A 595 -46.09 -32.02 -8.01
N PHE A 596 -46.80 -30.97 -8.42
CA PHE A 596 -46.62 -30.26 -9.69
C PHE A 596 -46.09 -28.83 -9.49
N SER A 597 -45.75 -28.45 -8.26
CA SER A 597 -45.28 -27.11 -7.92
C SER A 597 -43.77 -27.07 -7.80
N TYR A 598 -43.15 -25.97 -8.25
CA TYR A 598 -41.75 -25.72 -7.98
C TYR A 598 -41.50 -25.56 -6.47
N PRO A 599 -40.37 -26.06 -5.94
CA PRO A 599 -40.07 -26.01 -4.51
C PRO A 599 -39.75 -24.60 -4.00
N GLY A 600 -39.49 -23.65 -4.91
CA GLY A 600 -39.07 -22.29 -4.57
C GLY A 600 -37.61 -22.19 -4.11
N PRO A 601 -37.26 -21.09 -3.42
CA PRO A 601 -38.15 -20.09 -2.84
C PRO A 601 -38.69 -19.08 -3.86
N LYS A 602 -39.71 -18.31 -3.47
CA LYS A 602 -40.17 -17.13 -4.20
C LYS A 602 -39.03 -16.11 -4.39
N PRO A 603 -39.01 -15.32 -5.49
CA PRO A 603 -38.08 -14.22 -5.66
C PRO A 603 -38.02 -13.30 -4.44
N PHE A 604 -36.81 -12.90 -4.06
CA PHE A 604 -36.56 -12.11 -2.86
C PHE A 604 -35.73 -10.84 -3.13
N SER A 605 -35.39 -10.58 -4.39
CA SER A 605 -34.76 -9.34 -4.83
C SER A 605 -35.48 -8.78 -6.05
N LYS A 606 -35.27 -7.49 -6.34
CA LYS A 606 -35.80 -6.88 -7.56
C LYS A 606 -35.32 -7.62 -8.81
N GLU A 607 -34.05 -8.00 -8.86
CA GLU A 607 -33.47 -8.66 -10.03
C GLU A 607 -34.01 -10.08 -10.24
N THR A 608 -34.22 -10.85 -9.17
CA THR A 608 -34.82 -12.21 -9.28
C THR A 608 -36.30 -12.13 -9.67
N ALA A 609 -37.04 -11.12 -9.18
CA ALA A 609 -38.41 -10.85 -9.61
C ALA A 609 -38.49 -10.41 -11.09
N ILE A 610 -37.55 -9.57 -11.52
CA ILE A 610 -37.40 -9.18 -12.94
C ILE A 610 -37.17 -10.42 -13.80
N LEU A 611 -36.24 -11.31 -13.40
CA LEU A 611 -36.00 -12.54 -14.15
C LEU A 611 -37.27 -13.36 -14.31
N MET A 612 -38.01 -13.60 -13.23
CA MET A 612 -39.27 -14.37 -13.27
C MET A 612 -40.30 -13.75 -14.23
N MET A 613 -40.43 -12.43 -14.25
CA MET A 613 -41.31 -11.73 -15.20
C MET A 613 -40.81 -11.88 -16.64
N CYS A 614 -39.52 -11.67 -16.88
CA CYS A 614 -38.92 -11.73 -18.21
C CYS A 614 -38.96 -13.14 -18.80
N ASP A 615 -38.62 -14.16 -18.02
CA ASP A 615 -38.67 -15.57 -18.41
C ASP A 615 -40.09 -15.98 -18.81
N SER A 616 -41.06 -15.76 -17.91
CA SER A 616 -42.46 -16.13 -18.17
C SER A 616 -43.04 -15.42 -19.40
N VAL A 617 -42.68 -14.15 -19.61
CA VAL A 617 -43.14 -13.37 -20.76
C VAL A 617 -42.48 -13.82 -22.08
N GLU A 618 -41.17 -14.11 -22.09
CA GLU A 618 -40.46 -14.61 -23.29
C GLU A 618 -40.94 -16.01 -23.66
N ALA A 619 -40.97 -16.92 -22.68
CA ALA A 619 -41.34 -18.32 -22.92
C ALA A 619 -42.75 -18.43 -23.48
N ALA A 620 -43.69 -17.68 -22.89
CA ALA A 620 -45.06 -17.70 -23.33
C ALA A 620 -45.25 -16.95 -24.67
N SER A 621 -44.47 -15.91 -24.98
CA SER A 621 -44.68 -15.11 -26.20
C SER A 621 -44.47 -15.93 -27.48
N LYS A 622 -43.68 -17.00 -27.42
CA LYS A 622 -43.49 -17.96 -28.52
C LYS A 622 -44.77 -18.63 -29.00
N SER A 623 -45.82 -18.65 -28.18
CA SER A 623 -47.14 -19.20 -28.55
C SER A 623 -48.06 -18.20 -29.29
N LEU A 624 -47.65 -16.93 -29.42
CA LEU A 624 -48.45 -15.90 -30.11
C LEU A 624 -48.41 -16.11 -31.62
N LYS A 625 -49.50 -16.62 -32.19
CA LYS A 625 -49.63 -16.87 -33.64
C LYS A 625 -49.65 -15.58 -34.49
N GLU A 626 -50.09 -14.45 -33.91
CA GLU A 626 -50.16 -13.13 -34.57
C GLU A 626 -50.02 -12.00 -33.54
N PRO A 627 -48.80 -11.52 -33.26
CA PRO A 627 -48.56 -10.52 -32.23
C PRO A 627 -48.98 -9.12 -32.74
N THR A 628 -50.12 -8.60 -32.30
CA THR A 628 -50.48 -7.17 -32.44
C THR A 628 -50.16 -6.41 -31.16
N SER A 629 -50.02 -5.09 -31.21
CA SER A 629 -49.73 -4.28 -30.02
C SER A 629 -50.73 -4.49 -28.88
N SER A 630 -52.03 -4.62 -29.16
CA SER A 630 -53.03 -4.87 -28.11
C SER A 630 -52.97 -6.30 -27.56
N LYS A 631 -52.66 -7.29 -28.42
CA LYS A 631 -52.45 -8.68 -27.98
C LYS A 631 -51.22 -8.77 -27.09
N ILE A 632 -50.09 -8.14 -27.45
CA ILE A 632 -48.88 -8.08 -26.61
C ILE A 632 -49.18 -7.38 -25.28
N ASP A 633 -49.93 -6.28 -25.29
CA ASP A 633 -50.29 -5.55 -24.07
C ASP A 633 -51.08 -6.43 -23.10
N SER A 634 -52.21 -6.98 -23.56
CA SER A 634 -53.06 -7.89 -22.79
C SER A 634 -52.30 -9.14 -22.31
N PHE A 635 -51.41 -9.65 -23.15
CA PHE A 635 -50.59 -10.82 -22.85
C PHE A 635 -49.63 -10.59 -21.70
N VAL A 636 -48.84 -9.50 -21.76
CA VAL A 636 -47.91 -9.12 -20.68
C VAL A 636 -48.67 -8.81 -19.39
N GLU A 637 -49.82 -8.13 -19.47
CA GLU A 637 -50.67 -7.88 -18.31
C GLU A 637 -51.14 -9.17 -17.65
N THR A 638 -51.66 -10.11 -18.44
CA THR A 638 -52.21 -11.38 -17.93
C THR A 638 -51.16 -12.20 -17.18
N ILE A 639 -49.97 -12.36 -17.76
CA ILE A 639 -48.89 -13.16 -17.15
C ILE A 639 -48.44 -12.56 -15.82
N ILE A 640 -48.14 -11.26 -15.82
CA ILE A 640 -47.57 -10.63 -14.63
C ILE A 640 -48.64 -10.44 -13.55
N ASN A 641 -49.90 -10.17 -13.92
CA ASN A 641 -50.99 -10.10 -12.94
C ASN A 641 -51.23 -11.45 -12.27
N LYS A 642 -51.15 -12.56 -13.03
CA LYS A 642 -51.21 -13.90 -12.44
C LYS A 642 -50.10 -14.14 -11.41
N GLN A 643 -48.86 -13.73 -11.70
CA GLN A 643 -47.76 -13.83 -10.74
C GLN A 643 -47.99 -12.98 -9.48
N ILE A 644 -48.61 -11.81 -9.61
CA ILE A 644 -49.02 -10.96 -8.48
C ILE A 644 -50.12 -11.64 -7.66
N GLU A 645 -51.14 -12.20 -8.31
CA GLU A 645 -52.26 -12.92 -7.67
C GLU A 645 -51.79 -14.17 -6.92
N GLU A 646 -50.76 -14.85 -7.44
CA GLU A 646 -50.09 -15.98 -6.78
C GLU A 646 -49.07 -15.54 -5.70
N GLU A 647 -49.02 -14.25 -5.41
CA GLU A 647 -48.13 -13.62 -4.42
C GLU A 647 -46.65 -13.96 -4.65
N GLN A 648 -46.21 -14.15 -5.90
CA GLN A 648 -44.83 -14.59 -6.20
C GLN A 648 -43.79 -13.53 -5.80
N PHE A 649 -44.19 -12.25 -5.77
CA PHE A 649 -43.29 -11.14 -5.44
C PHE A 649 -43.30 -10.73 -3.96
N LEU A 650 -43.98 -11.47 -3.09
CA LEU A 650 -44.18 -11.09 -1.68
C LEU A 650 -42.87 -10.87 -0.91
N ASN A 651 -41.82 -11.62 -1.25
CA ASN A 651 -40.53 -11.56 -0.57
C ASN A 651 -39.55 -10.59 -1.23
N ALA A 652 -39.89 -10.01 -2.39
CA ALA A 652 -39.03 -9.09 -3.11
C ALA A 652 -39.44 -7.64 -2.81
N ASP A 653 -38.46 -6.78 -2.52
CA ASP A 653 -38.64 -5.34 -2.34
C ASP A 653 -38.92 -4.62 -3.67
N ILE A 654 -39.92 -5.08 -4.43
CA ILE A 654 -40.34 -4.53 -5.72
C ILE A 654 -41.71 -3.86 -5.60
N THR A 655 -41.78 -2.59 -6.00
CA THR A 655 -43.00 -1.79 -5.86
C THR A 655 -43.93 -1.96 -7.06
N PHE A 656 -45.23 -1.73 -6.88
CA PHE A 656 -46.20 -1.72 -8.00
C PHE A 656 -45.83 -0.71 -9.10
N LYS A 657 -45.20 0.42 -8.74
CA LYS A 657 -44.70 1.40 -9.70
C LYS A 657 -43.60 0.79 -10.59
N GLU A 658 -42.64 0.11 -9.99
CA GLU A 658 -41.55 -0.56 -10.70
C GLU A 658 -42.09 -1.69 -11.59
N ILE A 659 -43.02 -2.52 -11.09
CA ILE A 659 -43.68 -3.56 -11.91
C ILE A 659 -44.36 -2.95 -13.14
N ARG A 660 -45.03 -1.80 -12.99
CA ARG A 660 -45.68 -1.11 -14.12
C ARG A 660 -44.66 -0.60 -15.14
N SER A 661 -43.52 -0.07 -14.69
CA SER A 661 -42.41 0.31 -15.57
C SER A 661 -41.84 -0.89 -16.31
N ILE A 662 -41.62 -2.02 -15.62
CA ILE A 662 -41.14 -3.27 -16.23
C ILE A 662 -42.11 -3.76 -17.31
N LYS A 663 -43.42 -3.82 -17.01
CA LYS A 663 -44.47 -4.17 -17.98
C LYS A 663 -44.36 -3.33 -19.25
N LYS A 664 -44.18 -2.01 -19.12
CA LYS A 664 -44.02 -1.09 -20.26
C LYS A 664 -42.78 -1.43 -21.09
N VAL A 665 -41.64 -1.70 -20.45
CA VAL A 665 -40.40 -2.09 -21.14
C VAL A 665 -40.58 -3.41 -21.89
N LEU A 666 -41.18 -4.42 -21.25
CA LEU A 666 -41.42 -5.73 -21.86
C LEU A 666 -42.33 -5.63 -23.08
N LYS A 667 -43.44 -4.89 -22.99
CA LYS A 667 -44.36 -4.65 -24.11
C LYS A 667 -43.63 -4.01 -25.29
N HIS A 668 -42.83 -2.98 -25.04
CA HIS A 668 -42.06 -2.30 -26.08
C HIS A 668 -40.99 -3.20 -26.70
N LYS A 669 -40.25 -3.96 -25.88
CA LYS A 669 -39.21 -4.88 -26.37
C LYS A 669 -39.80 -6.02 -27.19
N LEU A 670 -40.90 -6.63 -26.76
CA LEU A 670 -41.60 -7.65 -27.54
C LEU A 670 -42.14 -7.10 -28.87
N ALA A 671 -42.74 -5.91 -28.87
CA ALA A 671 -43.22 -5.29 -30.12
C ALA A 671 -42.10 -5.10 -31.15
N ASN A 672 -40.89 -4.76 -30.69
CA ASN A 672 -39.70 -4.63 -31.54
C ASN A 672 -39.18 -5.99 -32.04
N ILE A 673 -39.18 -7.03 -31.18
CA ILE A 673 -38.75 -8.39 -31.55
C ILE A 673 -39.67 -8.96 -32.64
N TYR A 674 -40.98 -8.73 -32.53
CA TYR A 674 -41.97 -9.21 -33.51
C TYR A 674 -42.19 -8.27 -34.70
N HIS A 675 -41.30 -7.28 -34.92
CA HIS A 675 -41.29 -6.40 -36.09
C HIS A 675 -42.64 -5.75 -36.44
N LEU A 676 -43.37 -5.25 -35.44
CA LEU A 676 -44.52 -4.37 -35.70
C LEU A 676 -44.03 -3.00 -36.20
N ARG A 677 -43.54 -2.94 -37.44
CA ARG A 677 -43.40 -1.68 -38.18
C ARG A 677 -44.81 -1.20 -38.48
N ILE A 678 -45.11 0.05 -38.11
CA ILE A 678 -46.27 0.77 -38.60
C ILE A 678 -46.15 0.76 -40.13
N GLU A 679 -47.03 0.05 -40.83
CA GLU A 679 -47.14 0.19 -42.29
C GLU A 679 -47.50 1.65 -42.58
N TYR A 680 -46.69 2.31 -43.41
CA TYR A 680 -47.08 3.61 -43.94
C TYR A 680 -48.29 3.41 -44.84
N PRO A 681 -49.39 4.15 -44.64
CA PRO A 681 -50.54 4.08 -45.53
C PRO A 681 -50.14 4.58 -46.93
N GLU A 682 -50.65 3.92 -47.98
CA GLU A 682 -50.57 4.40 -49.38
C GLU A 682 -51.33 5.72 -49.59
#